data_AF-A0A7X4B573-F1
#
_entry.id   AF-A0A7X4B573-F1
#
_cell.length_a   1.000
_cell.length_b   1.000
_cell.length_c   1.000
_cell.angle_alpha   90.00
_cell.angle_beta   90.00
_cell.angle_gamma   90.00
#
_symmetry.space_group_name_H-M   'P 1'
#
loop_
_entity.id
_entity.type
_entity.pdbx_description
1 polymer ?
#
loop_
_entity_poly.entity_id
_entity_poly.type
_entity_poly.pdbx_seq_one_letter_code
_entity_poly.pdbx_strand_id
1 'polypeptide(L)'
;MRHFFTITVYIVLILCRDTNIFAEIIEQNSYPEKYYSQTNRITGAANTHHQELIIQLHPHRTIADLKIQNTVSGIESIQPVFNTDTPAGQHPLLSRYYLIRFDIQTDIQQLFQMLSGHPIVEKVEFNRLNQFCAETHPNDPRYIDQWNLKAINLPKAWTIVTGESGEPSVVVAVVDSGITREHPELINQIWQNRDEIPSNGIDDDKNGYVDDIFGWDFSDAPTLQGIGDYILRDNDPVDENGHGTHVSGIIAAEANNGIGIAGIAWHCQLMPLRAGLRLASGGRFLQNDDVAAAIVYAADNGADVINLSLGDTVNAFIMQDAVQYAYDKGCIIVAAAGNAVQPGAYFPAALNSVISVASLDNNLHLGNTNFGASIDIAAPGEDILSTDIASSGLGYALRSGTSMATAHVSGVAALMLSANPSCSNTEIRHWLIQTARQLSITDLVGAGLVDTYAVLTEQITLTAHITETRFSHSSEGRNQARVEIYGTAAGHGFSHFWLEYGISETPDLWYPIGIVETGVKHSTVLQEWNTSELDEGIYTIRLNVKDENDHTIRDKVVVELRHTNPVVSKHESSVWLSRDRYDTTIIWHTDVLTTGIVEIFSEKDIDKPIRIARSDSVNLQHIVHLSETGLPAGEYLYQLKSHNLSGITHIDNSENRLYPITVREDQISRIYLQLAAVARQGYHAIATNLDLNNNGKRELIGVIAEGPLMSSSQVLELTDNGDIVNVASINQNISRIWDIADTDGDNLYEILCSSSTGSKTITFLLEQPTIEEYPTKRIWESEENWGGIISDLDSDGLPEIYSRHDSTNAISVYESVADNTFTEVTKLENPTQGMNSIGTKFATGDYDGDGHYEIVAGDNDGHVFIYENIGDNRYRHTWSDVMIDSLPLLFAAGDMDGDGISEFAIGAKAWTVGIDLPRQHWLFAAYTSSGNDAYKRVLHQRIRELQDGESGIRIADANSDGLNELCIVVPPNFYLIQYDGVSYIPIGHQNATSTFNPIVADIDSDGNNALLFNANKVLTAFDQNTSINSTQTTTTVPVTLSHQPEMVSAKYSAPQQLLVEFNVPMDKSAGYTSRYSLQRYVPENEDTNADHSPDSFTPQSAILDRSLKRVVLTFSDSVFRPDWTYQLESFGLSDLNGVELSEEKRTILVDYSAETGLNIKVYPNPARGNQVVFDRLPDGSKVKIYNVSGGLIASLNPEDDLHIGGRCRKVWSLNGVSSGIYIYVLESDKENMIGKISVIK
;
A
#
# COMPACT_ATOMS: atom_id res chain seq x y z
N MET A 1 34.94 55.63 -24.12
CA MET A 1 34.50 54.24 -23.91
C MET A 1 33.81 54.19 -22.55
N ARG A 2 32.46 54.16 -22.53
CA ARG A 2 31.56 53.04 -22.11
C ARG A 2 31.74 52.61 -20.64
N HIS A 3 30.82 52.93 -19.71
CA HIS A 3 29.47 52.37 -19.43
C HIS A 3 29.56 51.11 -18.52
N PHE A 4 28.74 50.83 -17.48
CA PHE A 4 27.40 51.30 -17.07
C PHE A 4 27.07 50.89 -15.61
N PHE A 5 26.42 51.80 -14.88
CA PHE A 5 25.33 51.66 -13.90
C PHE A 5 25.33 50.66 -12.71
N THR A 6 25.44 51.26 -11.51
CA THR A 6 24.63 50.97 -10.31
C THR A 6 24.39 52.32 -9.59
N ILE A 7 23.28 52.47 -8.86
CA ILE A 7 22.88 53.61 -7.98
C ILE A 7 22.04 54.73 -8.65
N THR A 8 20.71 54.53 -8.70
CA THR A 8 19.69 55.60 -8.51
C THR A 8 18.39 55.00 -7.96
N VAL A 9 18.40 54.49 -6.73
CA VAL A 9 17.21 54.23 -5.91
C VAL A 9 17.61 54.62 -4.50
N TYR A 10 17.32 55.86 -4.05
CA TYR A 10 17.28 56.23 -2.61
C TYR A 10 16.92 57.71 -2.32
N ILE A 11 16.59 58.55 -3.31
CA ILE A 11 16.23 59.97 -3.05
C ILE A 11 15.00 60.42 -3.86
N VAL A 12 13.84 59.79 -3.62
CA VAL A 12 12.50 60.40 -3.89
C VAL A 12 11.47 60.00 -2.80
N LEU A 13 11.82 59.12 -1.85
CA LEU A 13 10.90 58.62 -0.80
C LEU A 13 10.89 59.46 0.50
N ILE A 14 11.41 60.69 0.47
CA ILE A 14 11.30 61.64 1.58
C ILE A 14 10.98 63.00 0.98
N LEU A 15 9.69 63.29 0.79
CA LEU A 15 9.04 64.61 0.79
C LEU A 15 7.65 64.50 0.15
N CYS A 16 6.67 63.99 0.92
CA CYS A 16 5.25 64.40 0.90
C CYS A 16 4.46 63.47 1.84
N ARG A 17 4.47 63.82 3.14
CA ARG A 17 3.43 63.44 4.12
C ARG A 17 2.48 64.64 4.29
N ASP A 18 1.24 64.33 4.67
CA ASP A 18 0.13 65.20 5.09
C ASP A 18 -0.67 65.85 3.94
N THR A 19 -1.95 65.54 3.70
CA THR A 19 -3.09 65.56 4.65
C THR A 19 -4.30 64.75 4.12
N ASN A 20 -5.10 64.28 5.08
CA ASN A 20 -6.43 63.65 4.97
C ASN A 20 -7.35 64.21 3.87
N ILE A 21 -8.03 63.31 3.15
CA ILE A 21 -9.50 63.23 2.94
C ILE A 21 -9.75 61.89 2.23
N PHE A 22 -10.06 60.85 3.02
CA PHE A 22 -10.58 59.56 2.55
C PHE A 22 -11.71 59.19 3.52
N ALA A 23 -12.89 59.78 3.30
CA ALA A 23 -14.19 59.37 3.81
C ALA A 23 -15.28 60.19 3.08
N GLU A 24 -16.41 59.55 2.79
CA GLU A 24 -17.67 60.14 2.29
C GLU A 24 -17.74 60.56 0.82
N ILE A 25 -17.70 59.60 -0.12
CA ILE A 25 -18.69 59.52 -1.22
C ILE A 25 -19.00 58.04 -1.49
N ILE A 26 -19.62 57.38 -0.51
CA ILE A 26 -20.54 56.26 -0.75
C ILE A 26 -21.85 56.70 -0.12
N GLU A 27 -22.78 57.18 -0.94
CA GLU A 27 -24.24 57.07 -0.74
C GLU A 27 -24.93 57.88 -1.85
N GLN A 28 -25.24 57.21 -2.95
CA GLN A 28 -26.45 57.39 -3.77
C GLN A 28 -26.24 56.67 -5.10
N ASN A 29 -26.63 55.39 -5.15
CA ASN A 29 -27.56 54.87 -6.16
C ASN A 29 -27.71 53.36 -6.00
N SER A 30 -28.89 52.97 -5.53
CA SER A 30 -29.33 51.61 -5.30
C SER A 30 -30.22 51.15 -6.47
N TYR A 31 -29.89 50.00 -7.08
CA TYR A 31 -30.73 49.03 -7.83
C TYR A 31 -31.43 49.43 -9.17
N PRO A 32 -31.89 48.48 -10.03
CA PRO A 32 -31.84 46.99 -9.95
C PRO A 32 -31.41 46.22 -11.23
N GLU A 33 -31.20 44.91 -11.05
CA GLU A 33 -31.23 43.84 -12.05
C GLU A 33 -32.44 43.88 -13.01
N LYS A 34 -32.19 43.65 -14.31
CA LYS A 34 -32.98 42.77 -15.23
C LYS A 34 -32.53 42.99 -16.68
N TYR A 35 -32.60 41.90 -17.46
CA TYR A 35 -32.28 41.73 -18.89
C TYR A 35 -30.90 41.15 -19.21
N TYR A 36 -30.71 39.87 -18.89
CA TYR A 36 -30.06 38.96 -19.82
C TYR A 36 -31.07 37.85 -20.18
N SER A 37 -31.59 37.93 -21.40
CA SER A 37 -32.15 36.75 -22.06
C SER A 37 -31.98 36.89 -23.58
N GLN A 38 -31.39 35.84 -24.14
CA GLN A 38 -31.58 35.33 -25.48
C GLN A 38 -30.79 35.96 -26.65
N THR A 39 -29.93 35.10 -27.19
CA THR A 39 -29.70 34.84 -28.62
C THR A 39 -29.20 36.02 -29.45
N ASN A 40 -27.90 36.03 -29.72
CA ASN A 40 -27.42 36.34 -31.06
C ASN A 40 -26.19 35.49 -31.40
N ARG A 41 -26.41 34.54 -32.31
CA ARG A 41 -25.36 33.90 -33.10
C ARG A 41 -24.52 35.00 -33.75
N ILE A 42 -23.21 34.95 -33.56
CA ILE A 42 -22.25 35.86 -34.18
C ILE A 42 -22.24 35.58 -35.70
N THR A 43 -22.94 36.41 -36.47
CA THR A 43 -22.62 36.64 -37.88
C THR A 43 -21.57 37.74 -37.95
N GLY A 44 -20.43 37.47 -38.58
CA GLY A 44 -19.20 38.28 -38.56
C GLY A 44 -19.28 39.69 -39.19
N ALA A 45 -20.02 40.61 -38.58
CA ALA A 45 -20.18 41.98 -39.09
C ALA A 45 -19.86 43.10 -38.06
N ALA A 46 -19.25 42.79 -36.90
CA ALA A 46 -19.12 43.77 -35.81
C ALA A 46 -17.79 44.56 -35.73
N ASN A 47 -16.77 44.29 -36.57
CA ASN A 47 -15.42 44.87 -36.40
C ASN A 47 -14.92 45.71 -37.59
N THR A 48 -15.67 46.72 -38.02
CA THR A 48 -15.19 47.72 -39.00
C THR A 48 -15.33 49.14 -38.45
N HIS A 49 -14.27 49.96 -38.51
CA HIS A 49 -14.40 51.40 -38.31
C HIS A 49 -15.28 51.92 -39.46
N HIS A 50 -16.45 52.48 -39.14
CA HIS A 50 -17.54 52.61 -40.10
C HIS A 50 -17.31 53.54 -41.33
N GLN A 51 -16.12 54.12 -41.55
CA GLN A 51 -15.90 55.06 -42.66
C GLN A 51 -14.46 55.10 -43.25
N GLU A 52 -13.72 53.99 -43.29
CA GLU A 52 -12.37 53.98 -43.87
C GLU A 52 -12.12 52.79 -44.82
N LEU A 53 -11.46 53.05 -45.95
CA LEU A 53 -11.05 52.04 -46.93
C LEU A 53 -9.55 52.12 -47.19
N ILE A 54 -8.90 50.97 -47.36
CA ILE A 54 -7.52 50.88 -47.86
C ILE A 54 -7.59 50.49 -49.33
N ILE A 55 -6.87 51.21 -50.19
CA ILE A 55 -6.73 50.89 -51.60
C ILE A 55 -5.27 50.61 -51.96
N GLN A 56 -5.07 49.70 -52.90
CA GLN A 56 -3.81 49.47 -53.59
C GLN A 56 -3.95 49.89 -55.05
N LEU A 57 -3.06 50.74 -55.55
CA LEU A 57 -3.04 51.14 -56.96
C LEU A 57 -2.19 50.19 -57.81
N HIS A 58 -2.54 50.03 -59.09
CA HIS A 58 -1.71 49.29 -60.05
C HIS A 58 -0.29 49.87 -60.17
N PRO A 59 0.72 49.08 -60.57
CA PRO A 59 2.08 49.56 -60.72
C PRO A 59 2.14 50.76 -61.68
N HIS A 60 2.94 51.77 -61.33
CA HIS A 60 3.10 53.03 -62.10
C HIS A 60 1.87 53.95 -62.15
N ARG A 61 0.82 53.67 -61.38
CA ARG A 61 -0.30 54.61 -61.15
C ARG A 61 -0.09 55.39 -59.87
N THR A 62 -0.53 56.64 -59.88
CA THR A 62 -0.46 57.55 -58.74
C THR A 62 -1.87 57.91 -58.27
N ILE A 63 -1.99 58.38 -57.03
CA ILE A 63 -3.29 58.85 -56.52
C ILE A 63 -3.87 60.01 -57.34
N ALA A 64 -3.02 60.79 -58.04
CA ALA A 64 -3.45 61.83 -58.95
C ALA A 64 -4.20 61.28 -60.19
N ASP A 65 -3.88 60.05 -60.61
CA ASP A 65 -4.55 59.37 -61.73
C ASP A 65 -5.98 58.92 -61.35
N LEU A 66 -6.25 58.76 -60.06
CA LEU A 66 -7.51 58.25 -59.53
C LEU A 66 -8.66 59.25 -59.72
N LYS A 67 -8.36 60.55 -59.91
CA LYS A 67 -9.34 61.66 -60.10
C LYS A 67 -10.54 61.62 -59.13
N ILE A 68 -10.35 61.03 -57.96
CA ILE A 68 -11.47 60.63 -57.11
C ILE A 68 -12.12 61.79 -56.38
N GLN A 69 -11.37 62.85 -56.09
CA GLN A 69 -11.87 64.07 -55.44
C GLN A 69 -12.98 64.79 -56.23
N ASN A 70 -13.16 64.50 -57.53
CA ASN A 70 -14.21 65.10 -58.36
C ASN A 70 -15.39 64.17 -58.69
N THR A 71 -15.34 62.91 -58.25
CA THR A 71 -16.32 61.88 -58.69
C THR A 71 -16.98 61.16 -57.52
N VAL A 72 -16.43 61.28 -56.31
CA VAL A 72 -16.90 60.58 -55.10
C VAL A 72 -17.18 61.61 -54.01
N SER A 73 -18.46 61.76 -53.64
CA SER A 73 -18.86 62.63 -52.54
C SER A 73 -18.53 61.98 -51.19
N GLY A 74 -18.11 62.79 -50.23
CA GLY A 74 -17.94 62.38 -48.83
C GLY A 74 -16.55 61.88 -48.44
N ILE A 75 -15.50 62.17 -49.22
CA ILE A 75 -14.10 61.91 -48.82
C ILE A 75 -13.61 63.02 -47.91
N GLU A 76 -13.18 62.65 -46.70
CA GLU A 76 -12.54 63.56 -45.74
C GLU A 76 -11.04 63.66 -45.97
N SER A 77 -10.37 62.54 -46.26
CA SER A 77 -8.93 62.54 -46.54
C SER A 77 -8.45 61.33 -47.33
N ILE A 78 -7.33 61.51 -48.03
CA ILE A 78 -6.59 60.43 -48.69
C ILE A 78 -5.13 60.57 -48.28
N GLN A 79 -4.55 59.52 -47.71
CA GLN A 79 -3.18 59.53 -47.21
C GLN A 79 -2.45 58.25 -47.62
N PRO A 80 -1.15 58.31 -47.96
CA PRO A 80 -0.36 57.08 -48.13
C PRO A 80 -0.30 56.33 -46.79
N VAL A 81 -0.49 55.01 -46.82
CA VAL A 81 -0.44 54.17 -45.61
C VAL A 81 0.96 54.16 -45.00
N PHE A 82 1.98 54.20 -45.86
CA PHE A 82 3.38 54.21 -45.46
C PHE A 82 4.02 55.57 -45.76
N ASN A 83 4.78 56.12 -44.82
CA ASN A 83 5.40 57.43 -44.96
C ASN A 83 6.36 57.48 -46.15
N THR A 84 6.07 58.33 -47.13
CA THR A 84 6.78 58.45 -48.41
C THR A 84 8.23 58.90 -48.30
N ASP A 85 8.61 59.51 -47.17
CA ASP A 85 9.98 59.95 -46.91
C ASP A 85 10.88 58.81 -46.36
N THR A 86 10.30 57.62 -46.11
CA THR A 86 11.02 56.46 -45.56
C THR A 86 11.32 55.42 -46.65
N PRO A 87 12.35 54.57 -46.47
CA PRO A 87 12.63 53.45 -47.40
C PRO A 87 11.42 52.54 -47.61
N ALA A 88 10.59 52.34 -46.59
CA ALA A 88 9.36 51.57 -46.68
C ALA A 88 8.32 52.26 -47.60
N GLY A 89 8.10 53.57 -47.46
CA GLY A 89 7.18 54.31 -48.34
C GLY A 89 7.71 54.55 -49.77
N GLN A 90 9.00 54.33 -50.02
CA GLN A 90 9.60 54.33 -51.36
C GLN A 90 9.66 52.94 -52.00
N HIS A 91 9.39 51.88 -51.23
CA HIS A 91 9.44 50.52 -51.73
C HIS A 91 8.31 50.27 -52.75
N PRO A 92 8.58 49.75 -53.97
CA PRO A 92 7.57 49.60 -55.03
C PRO A 92 6.33 48.77 -54.67
N LEU A 93 6.46 47.86 -53.69
CA LEU A 93 5.30 47.11 -53.19
C LEU A 93 4.43 47.93 -52.24
N LEU A 94 5.02 48.77 -51.40
CA LEU A 94 4.34 49.44 -50.28
C LEU A 94 3.89 50.87 -50.63
N SER A 95 4.60 51.55 -51.53
CA SER A 95 4.30 52.93 -51.96
C SER A 95 2.95 53.10 -52.67
N ARG A 96 2.26 51.99 -52.97
CA ARG A 96 1.00 51.94 -53.72
C ARG A 96 -0.25 51.86 -52.84
N TYR A 97 -0.09 51.83 -51.51
CA TYR A 97 -1.20 51.71 -50.56
C TYR A 97 -1.63 53.07 -50.01
N TYR A 98 -2.93 53.36 -50.06
CA TYR A 98 -3.54 54.58 -49.55
C TYR A 98 -4.73 54.27 -48.65
N LEU A 99 -4.84 55.01 -47.55
CA LEU A 99 -6.01 55.03 -46.68
C LEU A 99 -6.92 56.18 -47.12
N ILE A 100 -8.18 55.88 -47.37
CA ILE A 100 -9.23 56.86 -47.70
C ILE A 100 -10.22 56.89 -46.54
N ARG A 101 -10.45 58.07 -45.99
CA ARG A 101 -11.45 58.33 -44.93
C ARG A 101 -12.67 59.02 -45.53
N PHE A 102 -13.85 58.60 -45.13
CA PHE A 102 -15.14 59.13 -45.58
C PHE A 102 -15.92 59.75 -44.41
N ASP A 103 -16.88 60.61 -44.71
CA ASP A 103 -17.77 61.17 -43.71
C ASP A 103 -18.81 60.14 -43.25
N ILE A 104 -19.35 60.31 -42.03
CA ILE A 104 -20.25 59.35 -41.39
C ILE A 104 -21.59 59.11 -42.10
N GLN A 105 -21.99 59.97 -43.03
CA GLN A 105 -23.23 59.84 -43.81
C GLN A 105 -23.01 59.08 -45.13
N THR A 106 -21.77 58.72 -45.45
CA THR A 106 -21.43 58.07 -46.71
C THR A 106 -21.69 56.56 -46.67
N ASP A 107 -22.33 56.01 -47.70
CA ASP A 107 -22.53 54.56 -47.85
C ASP A 107 -21.22 53.90 -48.32
N ILE A 108 -20.44 53.43 -47.35
CA ILE A 108 -19.13 52.84 -47.59
C ILE A 108 -19.18 51.51 -48.35
N GLN A 109 -20.28 50.75 -48.29
CA GLN A 109 -20.41 49.51 -49.06
C GLN A 109 -20.57 49.81 -50.55
N GLN A 110 -21.34 50.84 -50.91
CA GLN A 110 -21.46 51.28 -52.29
C GLN A 110 -20.11 51.77 -52.84
N LEU A 111 -19.35 52.52 -52.03
CA LEU A 111 -18.03 53.01 -52.42
C LEU A 111 -16.99 51.90 -52.53
N PHE A 112 -17.04 50.90 -51.66
CA PHE A 112 -16.22 49.70 -51.77
C PHE A 112 -16.39 49.02 -53.13
N GLN A 113 -17.64 48.80 -53.57
CA GLN A 113 -17.92 48.17 -54.86
C GLN A 113 -17.46 49.03 -56.05
N MET A 114 -17.69 50.35 -55.97
CA MET A 114 -17.26 51.28 -57.01
C MET A 114 -15.73 51.34 -57.14
N LEU A 115 -15.01 51.39 -56.02
CA LEU A 115 -13.53 51.38 -55.99
C LEU A 115 -12.96 50.04 -56.45
N SER A 116 -13.61 48.93 -56.08
CA SER A 116 -13.25 47.59 -56.55
C SER A 116 -13.30 47.46 -58.07
N GLY A 117 -14.23 48.17 -58.71
CA GLY A 117 -14.39 48.19 -60.17
C GLY A 117 -13.57 49.27 -60.90
N HIS A 118 -12.76 50.07 -60.19
CA HIS A 118 -12.11 51.23 -60.79
C HIS A 118 -10.81 50.83 -61.55
N PRO A 119 -10.57 51.28 -62.80
CA PRO A 119 -9.51 50.76 -63.68
C PRO A 119 -8.05 50.90 -63.21
N ILE A 120 -7.80 51.66 -62.14
CA ILE A 120 -6.44 51.86 -61.62
C ILE A 120 -6.26 51.36 -60.17
N VAL A 121 -7.36 50.92 -59.54
CA VAL A 121 -7.33 50.28 -58.23
C VAL A 121 -7.13 48.80 -58.47
N GLU A 122 -6.02 48.26 -57.95
CA GLU A 122 -5.73 46.84 -58.03
C GLU A 122 -6.51 46.07 -56.97
N LYS A 123 -6.62 46.63 -55.75
CA LYS A 123 -7.35 46.05 -54.62
C LYS A 123 -7.96 47.16 -53.76
N VAL A 124 -9.09 46.85 -53.14
CA VAL A 124 -9.68 47.65 -52.07
C VAL A 124 -10.11 46.72 -50.93
N GLU A 125 -9.91 47.17 -49.70
CA GLU A 125 -10.35 46.50 -48.49
C GLU A 125 -10.91 47.52 -47.50
N PHE A 126 -11.76 47.07 -46.58
CA PHE A 126 -12.14 47.89 -45.42
C PHE A 126 -10.94 48.03 -44.49
N ASN A 127 -10.76 49.21 -43.88
CA ASN A 127 -9.79 49.34 -42.79
C ASN A 127 -10.36 48.63 -41.54
N ARG A 128 -9.89 47.41 -41.29
CA ARG A 128 -10.39 46.56 -40.20
C ARG A 128 -9.65 46.86 -38.92
N LEU A 129 -10.38 46.84 -37.81
CA LEU A 129 -9.77 46.81 -36.49
C LEU A 129 -9.25 45.39 -36.24
N ASN A 130 -7.93 45.26 -36.09
CA ASN A 130 -7.34 44.04 -35.54
C ASN A 130 -7.40 44.14 -34.02
N GLN A 131 -8.05 43.16 -33.38
CA GLN A 131 -8.03 43.03 -31.93
C GLN A 131 -6.65 42.49 -31.50
N PHE A 132 -6.09 43.02 -30.41
CA PHE A 132 -4.92 42.39 -29.78
C PHE A 132 -5.25 40.92 -29.45
N CYS A 133 -4.29 39.99 -29.55
CA CYS A 133 -4.46 38.66 -28.97
C CYS A 133 -4.75 38.86 -27.48
N ALA A 134 -6.00 38.66 -27.07
CA ALA A 134 -6.35 38.68 -25.67
C ALA A 134 -5.65 37.49 -25.02
N GLU A 135 -4.99 37.71 -23.90
CA GLU A 135 -4.64 36.66 -22.95
C GLU A 135 -5.44 36.97 -21.69
N THR A 136 -6.06 35.96 -21.10
CA THR A 136 -6.71 36.09 -19.80
C THR A 136 -5.65 35.88 -18.72
N HIS A 137 -5.51 36.83 -17.81
CA HIS A 137 -4.60 36.72 -16.66
C HIS A 137 -5.42 36.80 -15.36
N PRO A 138 -5.33 35.80 -14.49
CA PRO A 138 -5.95 35.86 -13.17
C PRO A 138 -5.42 37.02 -12.33
N ASN A 139 -6.25 37.54 -11.42
CA ASN A 139 -5.84 38.59 -10.46
C ASN A 139 -5.09 38.04 -9.22
N ASP A 140 -4.88 36.72 -9.17
CA ASP A 140 -4.31 35.97 -8.06
C ASP A 140 -2.82 36.33 -7.85
N PRO A 141 -2.38 36.74 -6.63
CA PRO A 141 -1.06 37.34 -6.41
C PRO A 141 0.13 36.44 -6.75
N ARG A 142 -0.02 35.12 -6.69
CA ARG A 142 1.04 34.13 -6.95
C ARG A 142 0.99 33.56 -8.36
N TYR A 143 0.03 33.97 -9.21
CA TYR A 143 -0.02 33.56 -10.62
C TYR A 143 1.30 33.85 -11.37
N ILE A 144 1.98 34.95 -11.02
CA ILE A 144 3.27 35.32 -11.62
C ILE A 144 4.39 34.30 -11.33
N ASP A 145 4.26 33.51 -10.26
CA ASP A 145 5.21 32.46 -9.88
C ASP A 145 4.91 31.12 -10.59
N GLN A 146 3.74 30.97 -11.23
CA GLN A 146 3.29 29.75 -11.90
C GLN A 146 3.75 29.70 -13.38
N TRP A 147 5.05 29.46 -13.59
CA TRP A 147 5.66 29.36 -14.91
C TRP A 147 4.97 28.33 -15.84
N ASN A 148 4.47 27.27 -15.23
CA ASN A 148 3.82 26.11 -15.82
C ASN A 148 2.60 26.47 -16.68
N LEU A 149 1.77 27.42 -16.23
CA LEU A 149 0.53 27.79 -16.93
C LEU A 149 0.82 28.46 -18.28
N LYS A 150 1.87 29.27 -18.33
CA LYS A 150 2.34 29.86 -19.60
C LYS A 150 2.95 28.82 -20.52
N ALA A 151 3.68 27.83 -19.99
CA ALA A 151 4.36 26.81 -20.78
C ALA A 151 3.39 26.00 -21.65
N ILE A 152 2.18 25.73 -21.13
CA ILE A 152 1.10 24.97 -21.78
C ILE A 152 0.04 25.86 -22.48
N ASN A 153 0.38 27.12 -22.77
CA ASN A 153 -0.47 28.12 -23.46
C ASN A 153 -1.82 28.41 -22.80
N LEU A 154 -1.92 28.25 -21.48
CA LEU A 154 -3.18 28.39 -20.75
C LEU A 154 -3.80 29.80 -20.77
N PRO A 155 -3.03 30.92 -20.69
CA PRO A 155 -3.60 32.26 -20.76
C PRO A 155 -4.36 32.55 -22.07
N LYS A 156 -3.99 31.87 -23.16
CA LYS A 156 -4.73 31.93 -24.43
C LYS A 156 -5.96 31.03 -24.41
N ALA A 157 -5.84 29.82 -23.84
CA ALA A 157 -6.95 28.88 -23.69
C ALA A 157 -8.10 29.47 -22.86
N TRP A 158 -7.79 30.19 -21.78
CA TRP A 158 -8.77 30.90 -20.94
C TRP A 158 -9.53 32.04 -21.63
N THR A 159 -9.17 32.41 -22.86
CA THR A 159 -10.03 33.29 -23.67
C THR A 159 -11.19 32.56 -24.34
N ILE A 160 -11.11 31.22 -24.38
CA ILE A 160 -12.11 30.32 -24.97
C ILE A 160 -12.99 29.75 -23.86
N VAL A 161 -12.37 29.16 -22.83
CA VAL A 161 -13.05 28.51 -21.71
C VAL A 161 -12.18 28.56 -20.46
N THR A 162 -12.78 28.86 -19.31
CA THR A 162 -12.11 28.87 -17.99
C THR A 162 -12.56 27.71 -17.10
N GLY A 163 -13.37 26.79 -17.63
CA GLY A 163 -13.97 25.69 -16.88
C GLY A 163 -15.47 25.88 -16.63
N GLU A 164 -16.05 27.01 -17.06
CA GLU A 164 -17.50 27.20 -17.07
C GLU A 164 -18.13 26.17 -18.03
N SER A 165 -18.85 25.19 -17.48
CA SER A 165 -19.71 24.28 -18.25
C SER A 165 -21.18 24.52 -17.87
N GLY A 166 -22.12 24.03 -18.68
CA GLY A 166 -23.54 24.00 -18.28
C GLY A 166 -23.73 23.15 -17.01
N GLU A 167 -24.86 23.29 -16.32
CA GLU A 167 -25.18 22.43 -15.15
C GLU A 167 -25.46 20.99 -15.59
N PRO A 168 -24.79 19.97 -15.01
CA PRO A 168 -23.79 20.05 -13.92
C PRO A 168 -22.37 20.38 -14.39
N SER A 169 -21.59 21.04 -13.51
CA SER A 169 -20.15 21.32 -13.73
C SER A 169 -19.34 20.04 -13.93
N VAL A 170 -18.24 20.12 -14.69
CA VAL A 170 -17.29 19.01 -14.84
C VAL A 170 -16.70 18.63 -13.48
N VAL A 171 -16.70 17.33 -13.16
CA VAL A 171 -16.21 16.77 -11.90
C VAL A 171 -14.89 16.04 -12.11
N VAL A 172 -13.87 16.43 -11.35
CA VAL A 172 -12.55 15.79 -11.34
C VAL A 172 -12.34 15.08 -10.01
N ALA A 173 -12.32 13.75 -10.04
CA ALA A 173 -11.97 12.93 -8.88
C ALA A 173 -10.46 12.90 -8.68
N VAL A 174 -10.03 13.17 -7.45
CA VAL A 174 -8.64 13.13 -7.02
C VAL A 174 -8.48 11.95 -6.07
N VAL A 175 -8.01 10.82 -6.60
CA VAL A 175 -7.69 9.62 -5.80
C VAL A 175 -6.26 9.76 -5.29
N ASP A 176 -6.13 10.19 -4.04
CA ASP A 176 -4.84 10.60 -3.46
C ASP A 176 -4.89 10.51 -1.92
N SER A 177 -4.15 11.35 -1.21
CA SER A 177 -4.12 11.43 0.25
C SER A 177 -5.29 12.20 0.87
N GLY A 178 -6.30 12.58 0.08
CA GLY A 178 -7.42 13.44 0.48
C GLY A 178 -7.27 14.89 0.02
N ILE A 179 -8.25 15.75 0.37
CA ILE A 179 -8.20 17.19 0.09
C ILE A 179 -8.62 17.96 1.35
N THR A 180 -7.82 18.94 1.76
CA THR A 180 -8.22 19.84 2.85
C THR A 180 -9.22 20.89 2.35
N ARG A 181 -10.50 20.69 2.70
CA ARG A 181 -11.63 21.54 2.31
C ARG A 181 -11.53 22.97 2.85
N GLU A 182 -10.85 23.18 3.98
CA GLU A 182 -10.75 24.48 4.64
C GLU A 182 -9.84 25.47 3.88
N HIS A 183 -9.11 25.01 2.85
CA HIS A 183 -8.27 25.88 2.04
C HIS A 183 -9.11 26.94 1.31
N PRO A 184 -8.85 28.25 1.45
CA PRO A 184 -9.67 29.31 0.88
C PRO A 184 -9.86 29.23 -0.64
N GLU A 185 -8.88 28.68 -1.35
CA GLU A 185 -8.93 28.50 -2.81
C GLU A 185 -9.56 27.20 -3.28
N LEU A 186 -9.88 26.27 -2.37
CA LEU A 186 -10.47 24.97 -2.71
C LEU A 186 -11.91 24.82 -2.19
N ILE A 187 -12.28 25.54 -1.13
CA ILE A 187 -13.56 25.37 -0.43
C ILE A 187 -14.79 25.49 -1.37
N ASN A 188 -14.74 26.36 -2.37
CA ASN A 188 -15.82 26.56 -3.33
C ASN A 188 -15.80 25.57 -4.50
N GLN A 189 -14.73 24.78 -4.60
CA GLN A 189 -14.49 23.84 -5.69
C GLN A 189 -14.76 22.40 -5.26
N ILE A 190 -14.86 22.11 -3.96
CA ILE A 190 -15.16 20.75 -3.50
C ILE A 190 -16.54 20.32 -4.01
N TRP A 191 -16.56 19.15 -4.67
CA TRP A 191 -17.76 18.48 -5.12
C TRP A 191 -18.67 18.21 -3.93
N GLN A 192 -19.98 18.29 -4.18
CA GLN A 192 -20.99 18.01 -3.17
C GLN A 192 -21.92 16.95 -3.72
N ASN A 193 -22.05 15.85 -2.98
CA ASN A 193 -23.12 14.89 -3.21
C ASN A 193 -24.46 15.58 -2.88
N ARG A 194 -25.16 16.04 -3.92
CA ARG A 194 -26.45 16.74 -3.76
C ARG A 194 -27.58 15.80 -3.34
N ASP A 195 -27.36 14.49 -3.43
CA ASP A 195 -28.31 13.46 -3.05
C ASP A 195 -28.17 13.03 -1.58
N GLU A 196 -27.16 13.54 -0.86
CA GLU A 196 -26.97 13.36 0.58
C GLU A 196 -27.55 14.50 1.44
N ILE A 197 -28.12 14.17 2.60
CA ILE A 197 -28.51 15.14 3.62
C ILE A 197 -27.39 15.21 4.67
N PRO A 198 -26.72 16.36 4.83
CA PRO A 198 -25.56 16.43 5.70
C PRO A 198 -25.79 15.99 7.15
N SER A 199 -24.92 15.08 7.63
CA SER A 199 -24.78 14.69 9.04
C SER A 199 -26.02 14.04 9.67
N ASN A 200 -26.82 13.31 8.89
CA ASN A 200 -27.98 12.56 9.40
C ASN A 200 -27.65 11.08 9.75
N GLY A 201 -26.45 10.60 9.40
CA GLY A 201 -25.98 9.23 9.61
C GLY A 201 -26.69 8.19 8.73
N ILE A 202 -27.20 8.61 7.56
CA ILE A 202 -27.99 7.80 6.63
C ILE A 202 -27.40 7.98 5.23
N ASP A 203 -27.08 6.87 4.58
CA ASP A 203 -26.83 6.80 3.13
C ASP A 203 -28.16 7.11 2.38
N ASP A 204 -28.38 8.38 2.06
CA ASP A 204 -29.62 8.93 1.50
C ASP A 204 -29.74 8.58 0.01
N ASP A 205 -28.62 8.63 -0.71
CA ASP A 205 -28.55 8.31 -2.14
C ASP A 205 -28.49 6.79 -2.42
N LYS A 206 -28.21 5.98 -1.38
CA LYS A 206 -28.12 4.51 -1.39
C LYS A 206 -26.96 3.98 -2.23
N ASN A 207 -25.90 4.76 -2.36
CA ASN A 207 -24.69 4.37 -3.06
C ASN A 207 -23.80 3.44 -2.21
N GLY A 208 -24.12 3.26 -0.92
CA GLY A 208 -23.41 2.39 0.02
C GLY A 208 -22.47 3.13 0.99
N TYR A 209 -22.40 4.45 0.90
CA TYR A 209 -21.50 5.33 1.63
C TYR A 209 -22.32 6.34 2.46
N VAL A 210 -22.25 6.23 3.78
CA VAL A 210 -23.10 7.03 4.68
C VAL A 210 -22.55 8.44 4.82
N ASP A 211 -23.35 9.45 4.48
CA ASP A 211 -23.02 10.87 4.63
C ASP A 211 -21.78 11.28 3.81
N ASP A 212 -21.58 10.73 2.60
CA ASP A 212 -20.46 10.99 1.67
C ASP A 212 -20.56 12.36 0.95
N ILE A 213 -20.97 13.38 1.70
CA ILE A 213 -21.37 14.72 1.24
C ILE A 213 -20.32 15.37 0.36
N PHE A 214 -19.04 15.15 0.64
CA PHE A 214 -17.95 15.80 -0.06
C PHE A 214 -17.06 14.82 -0.82
N GLY A 215 -17.24 13.51 -0.66
CA GLY A 215 -16.28 12.47 -1.04
C GLY A 215 -16.16 11.41 0.05
N TRP A 216 -15.14 10.55 -0.04
CA TRP A 216 -15.00 9.40 0.86
C TRP A 216 -13.53 9.05 1.17
N ASP A 217 -13.27 8.58 2.39
CA ASP A 217 -12.00 7.98 2.82
C ASP A 217 -12.08 6.46 2.71
N PHE A 218 -11.31 5.90 1.78
CA PHE A 218 -11.19 4.47 1.53
C PHE A 218 -10.11 3.80 2.36
N SER A 219 -9.31 4.54 3.12
CA SER A 219 -8.13 3.99 3.81
C SER A 219 -8.53 3.07 4.97
N ASP A 220 -8.23 1.76 4.87
CA ASP A 220 -8.42 0.82 5.98
C ASP A 220 -7.23 -0.14 6.20
N ALA A 221 -6.27 0.33 6.98
CA ALA A 221 -5.06 -0.40 7.35
C ALA A 221 -4.94 -0.65 8.87
N PRO A 222 -5.90 -1.34 9.51
CA PRO A 222 -5.92 -1.52 10.97
C PRO A 222 -4.74 -2.34 11.51
N THR A 223 -3.99 -3.03 10.63
CA THR A 223 -2.81 -3.84 10.97
C THR A 223 -1.49 -3.10 10.76
N LEU A 224 -1.50 -1.91 10.13
CA LEU A 224 -0.31 -1.11 9.90
C LEU A 224 -0.13 -0.05 10.99
N GLN A 225 1.12 0.27 11.34
CA GLN A 225 1.40 1.37 12.26
C GLN A 225 1.42 2.71 11.50
N GLY A 226 0.23 3.20 11.15
CA GLY A 226 0.02 4.50 10.53
C GLY A 226 -0.03 5.66 11.53
N ILE A 227 0.05 6.89 11.01
CA ILE A 227 -0.24 8.14 11.72
C ILE A 227 -1.47 8.76 11.07
N GLY A 228 -2.44 9.19 11.89
CA GLY A 228 -3.66 9.87 11.43
C GLY A 228 -4.84 8.92 11.35
N ASP A 229 -5.82 9.27 10.52
CA ASP A 229 -7.01 8.46 10.26
C ASP A 229 -6.76 7.45 9.13
N TYR A 230 -6.66 6.17 9.45
CA TYR A 230 -6.35 5.11 8.46
C TYR A 230 -6.95 3.76 8.85
N ILE A 231 -7.73 3.70 9.94
CA ILE A 231 -8.15 2.42 10.54
C ILE A 231 -9.48 1.96 9.95
N LEU A 232 -10.37 2.89 9.61
CA LEU A 232 -11.71 2.63 9.12
C LEU A 232 -12.02 3.58 7.97
N ARG A 233 -12.73 3.07 6.97
CA ARG A 233 -13.29 3.87 5.89
C ARG A 233 -14.46 4.70 6.40
N ASP A 234 -14.50 5.98 6.07
CA ASP A 234 -15.57 6.88 6.50
C ASP A 234 -15.75 8.08 5.53
N ASN A 235 -16.58 9.04 5.93
CA ASN A 235 -16.93 10.21 5.14
C ASN A 235 -16.01 11.42 5.35
N ASP A 236 -14.81 11.24 5.91
CA ASP A 236 -13.83 12.32 6.12
C ASP A 236 -12.60 12.19 5.21
N PRO A 237 -12.67 12.58 3.92
CA PRO A 237 -11.56 12.51 2.98
C PRO A 237 -10.53 13.65 3.16
N VAL A 238 -10.32 14.13 4.40
CA VAL A 238 -9.39 15.22 4.69
C VAL A 238 -7.95 14.81 4.40
N ASP A 239 -7.18 15.74 3.81
CA ASP A 239 -5.78 15.48 3.53
C ASP A 239 -4.92 15.58 4.80
N GLU A 240 -4.24 14.48 5.15
CA GLU A 240 -3.29 14.42 6.27
C GLU A 240 -1.82 14.48 5.82
N ASN A 241 -1.57 14.65 4.52
CA ASN A 241 -0.26 14.58 3.90
C ASN A 241 0.15 15.82 3.09
N GLY A 242 -0.82 16.48 2.46
CA GLY A 242 -0.67 17.68 1.64
C GLY A 242 -0.47 17.39 0.15
N HIS A 243 -0.35 16.12 -0.26
CA HIS A 243 -0.14 15.77 -1.66
C HIS A 243 -1.40 15.96 -2.49
N GLY A 244 -2.52 15.38 -2.06
CA GLY A 244 -3.81 15.52 -2.74
C GLY A 244 -4.29 16.97 -2.76
N THR A 245 -4.06 17.74 -1.70
CA THR A 245 -4.33 19.18 -1.67
C THR A 245 -3.49 19.95 -2.71
N HIS A 246 -2.23 19.57 -2.91
CA HIS A 246 -1.35 20.20 -3.90
C HIS A 246 -1.77 19.88 -5.35
N VAL A 247 -2.05 18.61 -5.62
CA VAL A 247 -2.62 18.13 -6.89
C VAL A 247 -3.92 18.87 -7.22
N SER A 248 -4.80 19.00 -6.24
CA SER A 248 -6.11 19.66 -6.39
C SER A 248 -6.01 21.13 -6.74
N GLY A 249 -5.06 21.86 -6.13
CA GLY A 249 -4.84 23.27 -6.47
C GLY A 249 -4.35 23.47 -7.91
N ILE A 250 -3.55 22.55 -8.45
CA ILE A 250 -3.12 22.61 -9.85
C ILE A 250 -4.32 22.43 -10.77
N ILE A 251 -5.19 21.46 -10.48
CA ILE A 251 -6.37 21.16 -11.30
C ILE A 251 -7.35 22.33 -11.28
N ALA A 252 -7.78 22.78 -10.10
CA ALA A 252 -8.95 23.66 -9.99
C ALA A 252 -8.93 24.64 -8.81
N ALA A 253 -7.78 25.11 -8.33
CA ALA A 253 -7.77 26.27 -7.41
C ALA A 253 -8.62 27.42 -8.00
N GLU A 254 -9.53 27.97 -7.18
CA GLU A 254 -10.40 29.08 -7.57
C GLU A 254 -9.56 30.28 -7.98
N ALA A 255 -9.68 30.68 -9.25
CA ALA A 255 -8.94 31.80 -9.80
C ALA A 255 -9.80 33.07 -9.82
N ASN A 256 -9.14 34.21 -9.95
CA ASN A 256 -9.73 35.56 -9.90
C ASN A 256 -10.36 35.95 -8.55
N ASN A 257 -10.00 35.27 -7.46
CA ASN A 257 -10.49 35.57 -6.11
C ASN A 257 -9.56 36.54 -5.34
N GLY A 258 -8.39 36.87 -5.91
CA GLY A 258 -7.41 37.80 -5.33
C GLY A 258 -6.56 37.18 -4.22
N ILE A 259 -6.53 35.85 -4.14
CA ILE A 259 -5.78 35.04 -3.17
C ILE A 259 -4.80 34.16 -3.97
N GLY A 260 -3.75 33.67 -3.31
CA GLY A 260 -2.93 32.55 -3.80
C GLY A 260 -2.65 32.43 -5.29
N ILE A 261 -3.00 31.27 -5.84
CA ILE A 261 -2.64 30.76 -7.17
C ILE A 261 -3.89 30.62 -8.06
N ALA A 262 -3.68 30.38 -9.36
CA ALA A 262 -4.75 29.98 -10.26
C ALA A 262 -4.65 28.50 -10.62
N GLY A 263 -5.76 27.77 -10.49
CA GLY A 263 -5.90 26.42 -11.04
C GLY A 263 -6.07 26.45 -12.56
N ILE A 264 -6.04 25.28 -13.18
CA ILE A 264 -6.22 25.16 -14.63
C ILE A 264 -7.67 25.35 -15.04
N ALA A 265 -8.59 24.68 -14.35
CA ALA A 265 -10.03 24.70 -14.62
C ALA A 265 -10.77 25.40 -13.47
N TRP A 266 -10.98 26.70 -13.59
CA TRP A 266 -11.39 27.63 -12.52
C TRP A 266 -12.78 27.38 -11.94
N HIS A 267 -13.62 26.58 -12.61
CA HIS A 267 -15.01 26.37 -12.22
C HIS A 267 -15.40 24.88 -12.18
N CYS A 268 -14.41 23.99 -12.22
CA CYS A 268 -14.64 22.55 -12.10
C CYS A 268 -14.70 22.12 -10.64
N GLN A 269 -15.47 21.07 -10.38
CA GLN A 269 -15.61 20.52 -9.03
C GLN A 269 -14.57 19.43 -8.78
N LEU A 270 -14.02 19.38 -7.57
CA LEU A 270 -13.04 18.41 -7.11
C LEU A 270 -13.70 17.40 -6.18
N MET A 271 -13.73 16.13 -6.57
CA MET A 271 -14.20 15.03 -5.71
C MET A 271 -12.98 14.45 -4.97
N PRO A 272 -12.78 14.76 -3.67
CA PRO A 272 -11.74 14.20 -2.82
C PRO A 272 -12.03 12.71 -2.57
N LEU A 273 -11.10 11.84 -2.95
CA LEU A 273 -11.15 10.42 -2.63
C LEU A 273 -9.83 10.04 -1.99
N ARG A 274 -9.86 9.85 -0.67
CA ARG A 274 -8.66 9.50 0.07
C ARG A 274 -8.46 7.99 0.00
N ALA A 275 -7.31 7.55 -0.49
CA ALA A 275 -6.90 6.15 -0.56
C ALA A 275 -5.45 5.97 -0.09
N GLY A 276 -4.88 7.00 0.54
CA GLY A 276 -3.50 7.06 0.95
C GLY A 276 -3.34 7.24 2.44
N LEU A 277 -2.33 6.56 2.99
CA LEU A 277 -1.98 6.58 4.41
C LEU A 277 -0.51 6.96 4.61
N ARG A 278 -0.20 7.37 5.84
CA ARG A 278 1.15 7.73 6.27
C ARG A 278 1.63 6.76 7.34
N LEU A 279 2.73 6.05 7.08
CA LEU A 279 3.33 5.14 8.07
C LEU A 279 4.19 5.89 9.09
N ALA A 280 4.26 5.36 10.30
CA ALA A 280 5.09 5.90 11.39
C ALA A 280 6.60 5.85 11.08
N SER A 281 7.04 4.86 10.29
CA SER A 281 8.40 4.71 9.79
C SER A 281 8.79 5.73 8.70
N GLY A 282 7.86 6.56 8.26
CA GLY A 282 7.99 7.40 7.08
C GLY A 282 7.54 6.68 5.80
N GLY A 283 7.28 7.46 4.74
CA GLY A 283 6.75 6.99 3.46
C GLY A 283 5.25 7.28 3.27
N ARG A 284 4.82 7.29 2.01
CA ARG A 284 3.45 7.58 1.56
C ARG A 284 3.00 6.36 0.77
N PHE A 285 1.92 5.72 1.21
CA PHE A 285 1.50 4.45 0.64
C PHE A 285 0.01 4.50 0.33
N LEU A 286 -0.37 3.80 -0.73
CA LEU A 286 -1.75 3.57 -1.12
C LEU A 286 -1.90 2.05 -1.30
N GLN A 287 -3.06 1.52 -0.92
CA GLN A 287 -3.37 0.10 -1.13
C GLN A 287 -4.20 -0.07 -2.41
N ASN A 288 -3.91 -1.12 -3.18
CA ASN A 288 -4.56 -1.34 -4.48
C ASN A 288 -6.08 -1.54 -4.36
N ASP A 289 -6.57 -2.13 -3.28
CA ASP A 289 -8.00 -2.29 -2.99
C ASP A 289 -8.70 -0.97 -2.68
N ASP A 290 -8.05 -0.07 -1.91
CA ASP A 290 -8.58 1.26 -1.60
C ASP A 290 -8.62 2.15 -2.84
N VAL A 291 -7.54 2.15 -3.61
CA VAL A 291 -7.46 2.89 -4.87
C VAL A 291 -8.48 2.36 -5.88
N ALA A 292 -8.61 1.05 -6.03
CA ALA A 292 -9.60 0.45 -6.93
C ALA A 292 -11.04 0.80 -6.52
N ALA A 293 -11.34 0.74 -5.22
CA ALA A 293 -12.65 1.14 -4.70
C ALA A 293 -12.93 2.64 -4.94
N ALA A 294 -11.94 3.50 -4.74
CA ALA A 294 -12.04 4.93 -5.03
C ALA A 294 -12.28 5.21 -6.52
N ILE A 295 -11.60 4.49 -7.43
CA ILE A 295 -11.82 4.61 -8.89
C ILE A 295 -13.27 4.24 -9.26
N VAL A 296 -13.79 3.15 -8.70
CA VAL A 296 -15.18 2.71 -8.95
C VAL A 296 -16.18 3.71 -8.38
N TYR A 297 -15.96 4.19 -7.15
CA TYR A 297 -16.78 5.24 -6.54
C TYR A 297 -16.80 6.50 -7.39
N ALA A 298 -15.63 6.96 -7.88
CA ALA A 298 -15.54 8.14 -8.73
C ALA A 298 -16.43 8.00 -9.97
N ALA A 299 -16.32 6.86 -10.66
CA ALA A 299 -17.08 6.58 -11.86
C ALA A 299 -18.60 6.47 -11.60
N ASP A 300 -19.00 5.92 -10.45
CA ASP A 300 -20.40 5.76 -10.09
C ASP A 300 -21.04 7.06 -9.58
N ASN A 301 -20.26 7.94 -8.94
CA ASN A 301 -20.68 9.26 -8.46
C ASN A 301 -20.47 10.40 -9.48
N GLY A 302 -20.26 10.05 -10.75
CA GLY A 302 -20.29 11.00 -11.86
C GLY A 302 -19.02 11.81 -12.07
N ALA A 303 -17.85 11.31 -11.67
CA ALA A 303 -16.58 11.90 -12.05
C ALA A 303 -16.37 11.78 -13.58
N ASP A 304 -16.07 12.90 -14.22
CA ASP A 304 -15.73 12.93 -15.65
C ASP A 304 -14.25 12.63 -15.89
N VAL A 305 -13.39 13.10 -14.98
CA VAL A 305 -11.94 12.91 -15.01
C VAL A 305 -11.48 12.30 -13.69
N ILE A 306 -10.63 11.28 -13.74
CA ILE A 306 -10.00 10.66 -12.56
C ILE A 306 -8.50 10.89 -12.63
N ASN A 307 -7.99 11.64 -11.67
CA ASN A 307 -6.56 11.91 -11.51
C ASN A 307 -5.92 10.87 -10.58
N LEU A 308 -4.96 10.10 -11.09
CA LEU A 308 -4.21 9.07 -10.37
C LEU A 308 -2.73 9.48 -10.26
N SER A 309 -2.39 10.27 -9.25
CA SER A 309 -1.00 10.68 -8.96
C SER A 309 -0.24 9.58 -8.19
N LEU A 310 -0.34 8.35 -8.67
CA LEU A 310 0.12 7.12 -8.02
C LEU A 310 0.53 6.09 -9.08
N GLY A 311 1.22 5.04 -8.64
CA GLY A 311 1.42 3.84 -9.44
C GLY A 311 2.51 2.93 -8.88
N ASP A 312 2.74 1.83 -9.58
CA ASP A 312 3.74 0.80 -9.28
C ASP A 312 4.32 0.22 -10.58
N THR A 313 5.43 -0.49 -10.51
CA THR A 313 6.02 -1.27 -11.62
C THR A 313 5.23 -2.54 -11.94
N VAL A 314 4.28 -2.92 -11.10
CA VAL A 314 3.47 -4.15 -11.23
C VAL A 314 2.02 -3.80 -11.60
N ASN A 315 1.49 -4.47 -12.63
CA ASN A 315 0.08 -4.38 -12.99
C ASN A 315 -0.77 -5.27 -12.06
N ALA A 316 -1.52 -4.68 -11.14
CA ALA A 316 -2.48 -5.40 -10.31
C ALA A 316 -3.79 -5.64 -11.07
N PHE A 317 -4.28 -6.88 -11.09
CA PHE A 317 -5.51 -7.24 -11.80
C PHE A 317 -6.73 -6.44 -11.32
N ILE A 318 -6.83 -6.15 -10.01
CA ILE A 318 -7.92 -5.35 -9.44
C ILE A 318 -7.88 -3.90 -9.93
N MET A 319 -6.68 -3.34 -10.11
CA MET A 319 -6.47 -2.00 -10.64
C MET A 319 -6.85 -1.95 -12.12
N GLN A 320 -6.46 -2.97 -12.90
CA GLN A 320 -6.84 -3.09 -14.30
C GLN A 320 -8.37 -3.15 -14.47
N ASP A 321 -9.06 -3.97 -13.68
CA ASP A 321 -10.52 -4.12 -13.75
C ASP A 321 -11.23 -2.82 -13.34
N ALA A 322 -10.78 -2.14 -12.28
CA ALA A 322 -11.36 -0.88 -11.83
C ALA A 322 -11.17 0.26 -12.84
N VAL A 323 -9.97 0.39 -13.40
CA VAL A 323 -9.67 1.35 -14.47
C VAL A 323 -10.51 1.07 -15.70
N GLN A 324 -10.64 -0.20 -16.11
CA GLN A 324 -11.46 -0.57 -17.25
C GLN A 324 -12.94 -0.25 -17.00
N TYR A 325 -13.45 -0.52 -15.80
CA TYR A 325 -14.82 -0.15 -15.42
C TYR A 325 -15.08 1.35 -15.54
N ALA A 326 -14.19 2.18 -14.99
CA ALA A 326 -14.30 3.64 -15.09
C ALA A 326 -14.19 4.12 -16.55
N TYR A 327 -13.29 3.52 -17.33
CA TYR A 327 -13.14 3.84 -18.75
C TYR A 327 -14.42 3.50 -19.55
N ASP A 328 -15.03 2.35 -19.29
CA ASP A 328 -16.27 1.91 -19.95
C ASP A 328 -17.48 2.77 -19.52
N LYS A 329 -17.44 3.37 -18.33
CA LYS A 329 -18.38 4.39 -17.86
C LYS A 329 -18.18 5.76 -18.53
N GLY A 330 -17.09 5.94 -19.28
CA GLY A 330 -16.77 7.16 -20.01
C GLY A 330 -15.81 8.11 -19.31
N CYS A 331 -15.30 7.74 -18.12
CA CYS A 331 -14.33 8.56 -17.40
C CYS A 331 -13.02 8.68 -18.18
N ILE A 332 -12.37 9.84 -18.07
CA ILE A 332 -11.00 10.07 -18.54
C ILE A 332 -10.06 9.77 -17.38
N ILE A 333 -9.26 8.72 -17.50
CA ILE A 333 -8.27 8.38 -16.46
C ILE A 333 -6.91 8.93 -16.87
N VAL A 334 -6.28 9.68 -15.97
CA VAL A 334 -4.95 10.29 -16.16
C VAL A 334 -4.05 9.83 -15.03
N ALA A 335 -2.87 9.29 -15.34
CA ALA A 335 -1.98 8.75 -14.32
C ALA A 335 -0.51 9.10 -14.52
N ALA A 336 0.21 9.11 -13.40
CA ALA A 336 1.61 9.48 -13.30
C ALA A 336 2.53 8.39 -13.87
N ALA A 337 3.50 8.79 -14.71
CA ALA A 337 4.47 7.88 -15.31
C ALA A 337 5.48 7.25 -14.33
N GLY A 338 5.56 7.74 -13.09
CA GLY A 338 6.54 7.33 -12.08
C GLY A 338 7.82 8.17 -12.11
N ASN A 339 8.57 8.19 -10.99
CA ASN A 339 9.63 9.19 -10.74
C ASN A 339 11.05 8.59 -10.64
N ALA A 340 11.30 7.41 -11.24
CA ALA A 340 12.57 6.69 -11.09
C ALA A 340 13.62 7.04 -12.17
N VAL A 341 13.26 7.85 -13.18
CA VAL A 341 14.17 8.29 -14.26
C VAL A 341 14.77 7.11 -15.03
N GLN A 342 13.90 6.17 -15.42
CA GLN A 342 14.27 4.96 -16.13
C GLN A 342 13.25 4.62 -17.24
N PRO A 343 13.64 3.82 -18.26
CA PRO A 343 12.68 3.20 -19.14
C PRO A 343 11.85 2.16 -18.38
N GLY A 344 10.57 2.04 -18.70
CA GLY A 344 9.71 1.01 -18.13
C GLY A 344 8.26 1.44 -17.95
N ALA A 345 7.36 0.45 -18.07
CA ALA A 345 5.95 0.62 -17.74
C ALA A 345 5.73 0.88 -16.25
N TYR A 346 4.79 1.77 -15.93
CA TYR A 346 4.34 2.08 -14.59
C TYR A 346 2.82 2.03 -14.57
N PHE A 347 2.22 1.20 -13.73
CA PHE A 347 0.78 0.93 -13.71
C PHE A 347 0.11 1.71 -12.57
N PRO A 348 -1.11 2.24 -12.78
CA PRO A 348 -1.98 2.02 -13.94
C PRO A 348 -1.65 2.87 -15.17
N ALA A 349 -0.66 3.78 -15.14
CA ALA A 349 -0.37 4.67 -16.27
C ALA A 349 -0.09 3.96 -17.60
N ALA A 350 0.53 2.79 -17.58
CA ALA A 350 0.83 1.98 -18.75
C ALA A 350 -0.37 1.16 -19.28
N LEU A 351 -1.55 1.24 -18.65
CA LEU A 351 -2.77 0.64 -19.19
C LEU A 351 -3.28 1.46 -20.39
N ASN A 352 -3.69 0.80 -21.46
CA ASN A 352 -4.14 1.45 -22.70
C ASN A 352 -5.34 2.40 -22.50
N SER A 353 -6.15 2.19 -21.47
CA SER A 353 -7.31 3.02 -21.10
C SER A 353 -6.94 4.28 -20.30
N VAL A 354 -5.64 4.46 -19.99
CA VAL A 354 -5.14 5.54 -19.14
C VAL A 354 -4.25 6.48 -19.96
N ILE A 355 -4.35 7.78 -19.68
CA ILE A 355 -3.43 8.79 -20.22
C ILE A 355 -2.20 8.85 -19.34
N SER A 356 -1.07 8.35 -19.84
CA SER A 356 0.22 8.32 -19.13
C SER A 356 0.99 9.63 -19.26
N VAL A 357 1.33 10.26 -18.12
CA VAL A 357 1.90 11.62 -18.10
C VAL A 357 3.32 11.69 -17.53
N ALA A 358 4.26 12.15 -18.35
CA ALA A 358 5.64 12.43 -17.96
C ALA A 358 5.85 13.87 -17.46
N SER A 359 6.85 14.05 -16.59
CA SER A 359 7.23 15.34 -15.98
C SER A 359 8.28 16.10 -16.79
N LEU A 360 8.11 17.42 -16.91
CA LEU A 360 9.10 18.35 -17.47
C LEU A 360 9.46 19.48 -16.50
N ASP A 361 10.71 19.94 -16.60
CA ASP A 361 11.21 21.12 -15.89
C ASP A 361 10.87 22.45 -16.61
N ASN A 362 11.23 23.58 -15.98
CA ASN A 362 10.99 24.92 -16.52
C ASN A 362 11.75 25.26 -17.81
N ASN A 363 12.73 24.44 -18.19
CA ASN A 363 13.46 24.51 -19.45
C ASN A 363 12.93 23.52 -20.49
N LEU A 364 11.86 22.78 -20.18
CA LEU A 364 11.29 21.70 -20.99
C LEU A 364 12.25 20.52 -21.20
N HIS A 365 13.16 20.31 -20.25
CA HIS A 365 13.93 19.07 -20.16
C HIS A 365 13.16 18.01 -19.36
N LEU A 366 13.62 16.77 -19.49
CA LEU A 366 13.09 15.63 -18.73
C LEU A 366 13.22 15.91 -17.23
N GLY A 367 12.10 15.88 -16.50
CA GLY A 367 12.06 15.99 -15.05
C GLY A 367 12.39 14.66 -14.35
N ASN A 368 11.95 14.53 -13.09
CA ASN A 368 12.01 13.28 -12.37
C ASN A 368 10.89 12.35 -12.85
N THR A 369 11.05 11.76 -14.04
CA THR A 369 10.02 10.96 -14.72
C THR A 369 10.61 9.71 -15.36
N ASN A 370 9.88 8.60 -15.30
CA ASN A 370 10.10 7.49 -16.22
C ASN A 370 9.77 7.93 -17.65
N PHE A 371 10.32 7.22 -18.63
CA PHE A 371 10.23 7.56 -20.04
C PHE A 371 10.07 6.32 -20.91
N GLY A 372 9.59 6.48 -22.14
CA GLY A 372 9.51 5.40 -23.13
C GLY A 372 8.14 5.24 -23.78
N ALA A 373 7.88 4.06 -24.37
CA ALA A 373 6.68 3.84 -25.18
C ALA A 373 5.37 3.75 -24.39
N SER A 374 5.42 3.57 -23.08
CA SER A 374 4.24 3.63 -22.20
C SER A 374 3.80 5.07 -21.89
N ILE A 375 4.51 6.09 -22.37
CA ILE A 375 4.19 7.51 -22.13
C ILE A 375 3.35 8.05 -23.29
N ASP A 376 2.23 8.69 -22.96
CA ASP A 376 1.36 9.32 -23.96
C ASP A 376 1.75 10.78 -24.20
N ILE A 377 1.98 11.54 -23.13
CA ILE A 377 2.19 12.99 -23.20
C ILE A 377 3.04 13.47 -22.01
N ALA A 378 3.59 14.67 -22.11
CA ALA A 378 4.28 15.34 -21.02
C ALA A 378 3.62 16.66 -20.62
N ALA A 379 3.81 17.02 -19.35
CA ALA A 379 3.35 18.28 -18.78
C ALA A 379 4.36 18.83 -17.75
N PRO A 380 4.25 20.10 -17.35
CA PRO A 380 5.08 20.67 -16.29
C PRO A 380 4.92 19.89 -14.98
N GLY A 381 6.03 19.45 -14.39
CA GLY A 381 5.98 18.68 -13.15
C GLY A 381 7.09 18.98 -12.15
N GLU A 382 8.10 19.80 -12.49
CA GLU A 382 9.15 20.21 -11.54
C GLU A 382 8.95 21.65 -11.04
N ASP A 383 9.18 21.85 -9.74
CA ASP A 383 9.06 23.14 -9.06
C ASP A 383 7.70 23.82 -9.33
N ILE A 384 6.62 23.06 -9.11
CA ILE A 384 5.24 23.52 -9.34
C ILE A 384 4.66 24.08 -8.04
N LEU A 385 4.26 25.35 -8.09
CA LEU A 385 3.61 26.03 -6.98
C LEU A 385 2.13 25.69 -6.93
N SER A 386 1.67 25.18 -5.78
CA SER A 386 0.25 24.92 -5.51
C SER A 386 -0.09 25.01 -4.03
N THR A 387 -1.37 24.82 -3.70
CA THR A 387 -1.93 24.75 -2.34
C THR A 387 -1.30 23.62 -1.54
N ASP A 388 -1.13 23.77 -0.22
CA ASP A 388 -0.53 22.74 0.65
C ASP A 388 -1.02 22.88 2.10
N ILE A 389 -0.82 21.82 2.88
CA ILE A 389 -1.00 21.81 4.34
C ILE A 389 0.38 21.96 4.99
N ALA A 390 0.75 23.18 5.38
CA ALA A 390 2.00 23.42 6.09
C ALA A 390 1.82 23.15 7.59
N SER A 391 2.92 22.88 8.30
CA SER A 391 2.94 22.73 9.77
C SER A 391 2.49 23.99 10.54
N SER A 392 2.35 25.13 9.86
CA SER A 392 1.80 26.39 10.38
C SER A 392 0.36 26.70 9.91
N GLY A 393 -0.31 25.78 9.20
CA GLY A 393 -1.66 25.93 8.65
C GLY A 393 -1.74 25.83 7.12
N LEU A 394 -2.87 26.24 6.56
CA LEU A 394 -3.16 26.27 5.12
C LEU A 394 -2.19 27.23 4.40
N GLY A 395 -1.54 26.79 3.31
CA GLY A 395 -0.51 27.58 2.62
C GLY A 395 -0.20 27.10 1.20
N TYR A 396 1.01 27.41 0.73
CA TYR A 396 1.47 27.11 -0.63
C TYR A 396 2.87 26.49 -0.60
N ALA A 397 3.13 25.52 -1.45
CA ALA A 397 4.46 24.90 -1.57
C ALA A 397 4.84 24.61 -3.02
N LEU A 398 6.15 24.51 -3.24
CA LEU A 398 6.71 23.96 -4.48
C LEU A 398 6.87 22.45 -4.30
N ARG A 399 6.35 21.67 -5.25
CA ARG A 399 6.56 20.22 -5.32
C ARG A 399 6.96 19.81 -6.74
N SER A 400 7.61 18.66 -6.80
CA SER A 400 8.18 18.10 -8.04
C SER A 400 7.79 16.64 -8.20
N GLY A 401 7.46 16.23 -9.42
CA GLY A 401 7.19 14.86 -9.82
C GLY A 401 6.10 14.73 -10.88
N THR A 402 5.97 13.52 -11.43
CA THR A 402 4.92 13.15 -12.39
C THR A 402 3.50 13.34 -11.84
N SER A 403 3.31 13.35 -10.52
CA SER A 403 2.05 13.73 -9.86
C SER A 403 1.58 15.14 -10.27
N MET A 404 2.47 16.11 -10.26
CA MET A 404 2.14 17.49 -10.64
C MET A 404 1.84 17.58 -12.14
N ALA A 405 2.59 16.84 -12.98
CA ALA A 405 2.33 16.78 -14.42
C ALA A 405 0.96 16.15 -14.74
N THR A 406 0.60 15.07 -14.03
CA THR A 406 -0.71 14.39 -14.13
C THR A 406 -1.84 15.36 -13.82
N ALA A 407 -1.71 16.13 -12.74
CA ALA A 407 -2.66 17.17 -12.35
C ALA A 407 -2.87 18.21 -13.46
N HIS A 408 -1.81 18.56 -14.20
CA HIS A 408 -1.95 19.47 -15.34
C HIS A 408 -2.82 18.90 -16.45
N VAL A 409 -2.56 17.65 -16.86
CA VAL A 409 -3.31 17.00 -17.93
C VAL A 409 -4.76 16.74 -17.51
N SER A 410 -4.99 16.37 -16.25
CA SER A 410 -6.34 16.25 -15.68
C SER A 410 -7.12 17.57 -15.75
N GLY A 411 -6.50 18.70 -15.37
CA GLY A 411 -7.11 20.02 -15.50
C GLY A 411 -7.39 20.42 -16.96
N VAL A 412 -6.48 20.09 -17.88
CA VAL A 412 -6.70 20.35 -19.33
C VAL A 412 -7.85 19.50 -19.86
N ALA A 413 -7.93 18.22 -19.51
CA ALA A 413 -9.04 17.34 -19.89
C ALA A 413 -10.39 17.88 -19.37
N ALA A 414 -10.41 18.42 -18.14
CA ALA A 414 -11.60 19.07 -17.59
C ALA A 414 -11.99 20.32 -18.39
N LEU A 415 -11.04 21.20 -18.75
CA LEU A 415 -11.30 22.35 -19.63
C LEU A 415 -11.86 21.94 -21.00
N MET A 416 -11.35 20.86 -21.58
CA MET A 416 -11.84 20.33 -22.86
C MET A 416 -13.30 19.88 -22.75
N LEU A 417 -13.67 19.18 -21.68
CA LEU A 417 -15.05 18.80 -21.41
C LEU A 417 -15.94 20.01 -21.15
N SER A 418 -15.43 21.06 -20.48
CA SER A 418 -16.20 22.29 -20.31
C SER A 418 -16.49 22.98 -21.65
N ALA A 419 -15.55 22.95 -22.59
CA ALA A 419 -15.75 23.47 -23.95
C ALA A 419 -16.64 22.57 -24.82
N ASN A 420 -16.55 21.25 -24.66
CA ASN A 420 -17.35 20.27 -25.39
C ASN A 420 -17.75 19.07 -24.50
N PRO A 421 -18.90 19.16 -23.80
CA PRO A 421 -19.34 18.12 -22.86
C PRO A 421 -19.71 16.79 -23.52
N SER A 422 -19.76 16.71 -24.85
CA SER A 422 -20.12 15.50 -25.59
C SER A 422 -18.93 14.65 -26.03
N CYS A 423 -17.70 15.12 -25.78
CA CYS A 423 -16.49 14.37 -26.11
C CYS A 423 -16.39 13.09 -25.27
N SER A 424 -16.10 11.98 -25.93
CA SER A 424 -15.72 10.72 -25.28
C SER A 424 -14.29 10.76 -24.74
N ASN A 425 -13.99 9.92 -23.75
CA ASN A 425 -12.64 9.76 -23.22
C ASN A 425 -11.58 9.45 -24.29
N THR A 426 -11.95 8.67 -25.31
CA THR A 426 -11.07 8.34 -26.45
C THR A 426 -10.78 9.58 -27.29
N GLU A 427 -11.77 10.42 -27.58
CA GLU A 427 -11.59 11.67 -28.32
C GLU A 427 -10.71 12.65 -27.55
N ILE A 428 -10.91 12.78 -26.23
CA ILE A 428 -10.08 13.63 -25.37
C ILE A 428 -8.61 13.19 -25.40
N ARG A 429 -8.32 11.91 -25.15
CA ARG A 429 -6.95 11.37 -25.24
C ARG A 429 -6.34 11.65 -26.61
N HIS A 430 -7.12 11.45 -27.67
CA HIS A 430 -6.65 11.66 -29.03
C HIS A 430 -6.30 13.12 -29.31
N TRP A 431 -7.12 14.06 -28.85
CA TRP A 431 -6.88 15.49 -29.07
C TRP A 431 -5.69 16.01 -28.28
N LEU A 432 -5.52 15.54 -27.04
CA LEU A 432 -4.33 15.84 -26.22
C LEU A 432 -3.05 15.39 -26.93
N ILE A 433 -3.01 14.15 -27.42
CA ILE A 433 -1.84 13.57 -28.09
C ILE A 433 -1.55 14.29 -29.41
N GLN A 434 -2.56 14.58 -30.22
CA GLN A 434 -2.32 15.15 -31.56
C GLN A 434 -1.87 16.60 -31.56
N THR A 435 -2.38 17.41 -30.63
CA THR A 435 -2.05 18.84 -30.55
C THR A 435 -0.84 19.12 -29.67
N ALA A 436 -0.26 18.08 -29.05
CA ALA A 436 0.93 18.22 -28.22
C ALA A 436 2.08 18.89 -28.99
N ARG A 437 2.71 19.86 -28.34
CA ARG A 437 3.88 20.56 -28.89
C ARG A 437 5.09 19.64 -28.85
N GLN A 438 5.55 19.25 -30.04
CA GLN A 438 6.74 18.42 -30.19
C GLN A 438 7.99 19.07 -29.57
N LEU A 439 8.76 18.25 -28.88
CA LEU A 439 10.05 18.57 -28.27
C LEU A 439 11.17 17.75 -28.92
N SER A 440 12.43 18.13 -28.71
CA SER A 440 13.58 17.32 -29.16
C SER A 440 13.66 15.95 -28.47
N ILE A 441 12.97 15.79 -27.33
CA ILE A 441 12.93 14.56 -26.51
C ILE A 441 11.61 13.78 -26.69
N THR A 442 10.80 14.09 -27.70
CA THR A 442 9.46 13.50 -27.90
C THR A 442 9.48 11.98 -27.86
N ASP A 443 10.52 11.32 -28.40
CA ASP A 443 10.65 9.86 -28.37
C ASP A 443 10.71 9.26 -26.95
N LEU A 444 11.05 10.05 -25.93
CA LEU A 444 11.09 9.67 -24.53
C LEU A 444 9.78 10.00 -23.78
N VAL A 445 9.05 11.01 -24.23
CA VAL A 445 7.91 11.60 -23.48
C VAL A 445 6.58 11.56 -24.24
N GLY A 446 6.41 10.56 -25.11
CA GLY A 446 5.19 10.34 -25.87
C GLY A 446 5.02 11.35 -27.01
N ALA A 447 3.94 12.13 -26.98
CA ALA A 447 3.59 13.09 -28.03
C ALA A 447 4.28 14.46 -27.90
N GLY A 448 4.88 14.75 -26.74
CA GLY A 448 5.48 16.04 -26.42
C GLY A 448 4.73 16.78 -25.31
N LEU A 449 4.90 18.10 -25.22
CA LEU A 449 4.28 18.91 -24.18
C LEU A 449 2.81 19.22 -24.52
N VAL A 450 1.90 19.05 -23.55
CA VAL A 450 0.51 19.49 -23.68
C VAL A 450 0.38 20.98 -24.08
N ASP A 451 -0.43 21.27 -25.11
CA ASP A 451 -0.70 22.62 -25.61
C ASP A 451 -2.19 22.96 -25.55
N THR A 452 -2.62 23.55 -24.45
CA THR A 452 -4.05 23.71 -24.14
C THR A 452 -4.80 24.58 -25.15
N TYR A 453 -4.14 25.57 -25.75
CA TYR A 453 -4.79 26.42 -26.74
C TYR A 453 -4.98 25.69 -28.07
N ALA A 454 -3.98 24.90 -28.50
CA ALA A 454 -4.08 24.10 -29.72
C ALA A 454 -5.21 23.05 -29.59
N VAL A 455 -5.27 22.35 -28.45
CA VAL A 455 -6.33 21.36 -28.14
C VAL A 455 -7.74 21.93 -28.35
N LEU A 456 -7.98 23.19 -27.99
CA LEU A 456 -9.31 23.82 -28.06
C LEU A 456 -9.62 24.49 -29.41
N THR A 457 -8.64 24.64 -30.30
CA THR A 457 -8.80 25.43 -31.54
C THR A 457 -8.53 24.65 -32.82
N GLU A 458 -7.75 23.58 -32.77
CA GLU A 458 -7.42 22.78 -33.94
C GLU A 458 -8.55 21.81 -34.32
N GLN A 459 -8.81 21.67 -35.61
CA GLN A 459 -9.77 20.69 -36.13
C GLN A 459 -9.08 19.35 -36.40
N ILE A 460 -9.19 18.45 -35.44
CA ILE A 460 -8.67 17.09 -35.57
C ILE A 460 -9.63 16.23 -36.40
N THR A 461 -9.11 15.60 -37.45
CA THR A 461 -9.92 14.84 -38.41
C THR A 461 -9.51 13.37 -38.55
N LEU A 462 -8.27 13.00 -38.19
CA LEU A 462 -7.78 11.62 -38.24
C LEU A 462 -7.88 10.92 -36.88
N THR A 463 -8.00 9.60 -36.89
CA THR A 463 -8.00 8.72 -35.70
C THR A 463 -7.05 7.54 -35.90
N ALA A 464 -6.10 7.38 -34.98
CA ALA A 464 -5.20 6.23 -34.86
C ALA A 464 -5.23 5.76 -33.42
N HIS A 465 -5.74 4.55 -33.17
CA HIS A 465 -5.75 3.99 -31.83
C HIS A 465 -5.63 2.46 -31.84
N ILE A 466 -4.69 1.91 -31.08
CA ILE A 466 -4.57 0.48 -30.81
C ILE A 466 -5.28 0.21 -29.47
N THR A 467 -6.38 -0.53 -29.53
CA THR A 467 -7.21 -0.82 -28.35
C THR A 467 -6.59 -1.96 -27.53
N GLU A 468 -6.22 -3.05 -28.20
CA GLU A 468 -5.69 -4.24 -27.53
C GLU A 468 -4.83 -5.07 -28.50
N THR A 469 -3.99 -5.94 -27.93
CA THR A 469 -3.29 -7.00 -28.67
C THR A 469 -3.67 -8.34 -28.08
N ARG A 470 -4.02 -9.31 -28.94
CA ARG A 470 -4.47 -10.64 -28.50
C ARG A 470 -3.55 -11.72 -29.03
N PHE A 471 -3.12 -12.62 -28.15
CA PHE A 471 -2.34 -13.79 -28.56
C PHE A 471 -3.29 -14.92 -28.97
N SER A 472 -3.17 -15.38 -30.22
CA SER A 472 -3.97 -16.51 -30.69
C SER A 472 -3.45 -17.83 -30.10
N HIS A 473 -4.34 -18.62 -29.48
CA HIS A 473 -4.00 -19.92 -28.90
C HIS A 473 -4.17 -21.03 -29.94
N SER A 474 -3.11 -21.81 -30.20
CA SER A 474 -3.27 -23.09 -30.92
C SER A 474 -3.61 -24.19 -29.91
N SER A 475 -4.63 -25.00 -30.21
CA SER A 475 -5.13 -26.09 -29.36
C SER A 475 -4.17 -27.28 -29.20
N GLU A 476 -2.91 -27.16 -29.64
CA GLU A 476 -1.91 -28.24 -29.64
C GLU A 476 -0.65 -27.91 -28.81
N GLY A 477 -0.69 -26.93 -27.90
CA GLY A 477 0.43 -26.67 -26.99
C GLY A 477 1.73 -26.25 -27.69
N ARG A 478 1.62 -25.68 -28.91
CA ARG A 478 2.74 -25.05 -29.60
C ARG A 478 2.58 -23.53 -29.56
N ASN A 479 3.71 -22.88 -29.22
CA ASN A 479 4.02 -21.47 -29.03
C ASN A 479 3.04 -20.45 -29.65
N GLN A 480 2.78 -19.38 -28.90
CA GLN A 480 2.01 -18.19 -29.28
C GLN A 480 2.69 -17.46 -30.45
N ALA A 481 2.46 -17.97 -31.66
CA ALA A 481 3.13 -17.57 -32.90
C ALA A 481 2.45 -16.39 -33.64
N ARG A 482 1.30 -15.91 -33.15
CA ARG A 482 0.57 -14.81 -33.77
C ARG A 482 -0.08 -13.88 -32.74
N VAL A 483 0.00 -12.59 -33.04
CA VAL A 483 -0.61 -11.49 -32.28
C VAL A 483 -1.63 -10.78 -33.18
N GLU A 484 -2.90 -10.74 -32.79
CA GLU A 484 -3.94 -9.94 -33.41
C GLU A 484 -3.90 -8.52 -32.85
N ILE A 485 -3.80 -7.51 -33.71
CA ILE A 485 -3.75 -6.09 -33.31
C ILE A 485 -5.12 -5.48 -33.58
N TYR A 486 -5.84 -5.09 -32.52
CA TYR A 486 -7.17 -4.48 -32.60
C TYR A 486 -7.11 -2.98 -32.41
N GLY A 487 -7.93 -2.25 -33.16
CA GLY A 487 -7.96 -0.80 -33.04
C GLY A 487 -8.81 -0.08 -34.09
N THR A 488 -8.56 1.22 -34.20
CA THR A 488 -9.21 2.16 -35.11
C THR A 488 -8.17 2.91 -35.93
N ALA A 489 -8.37 2.94 -37.24
CA ALA A 489 -7.61 3.71 -38.22
C ALA A 489 -8.59 4.36 -39.20
N ALA A 490 -8.89 5.63 -38.99
CA ALA A 490 -10.00 6.31 -39.65
C ALA A 490 -9.81 7.83 -39.71
N GLY A 491 -10.81 8.53 -40.26
CA GLY A 491 -10.90 9.99 -40.19
C GLY A 491 -11.35 10.67 -41.48
N HIS A 492 -11.65 11.97 -41.38
CA HIS A 492 -11.94 12.80 -42.54
C HIS A 492 -10.65 13.10 -43.31
N GLY A 493 -10.64 12.79 -44.61
CA GLY A 493 -9.44 12.87 -45.44
C GLY A 493 -8.48 11.68 -45.25
N PHE A 494 -8.91 10.59 -44.59
CA PHE A 494 -8.12 9.37 -44.45
C PHE A 494 -7.67 8.83 -45.81
N SER A 495 -6.37 8.53 -45.92
CA SER A 495 -5.74 7.94 -47.11
C SER A 495 -5.39 6.46 -46.89
N HIS A 496 -4.58 6.17 -45.87
CA HIS A 496 -4.15 4.79 -45.56
C HIS A 496 -3.56 4.68 -44.14
N PHE A 497 -3.40 3.45 -43.65
CA PHE A 497 -2.64 3.14 -42.43
C PHE A 497 -1.63 2.00 -42.66
N TRP A 498 -0.61 1.92 -41.80
CA TRP A 498 0.29 0.78 -41.73
C TRP A 498 0.78 0.56 -40.30
N LEU A 499 1.11 -0.69 -39.99
CA LEU A 499 1.64 -1.10 -38.70
C LEU A 499 3.14 -1.43 -38.83
N GLU A 500 3.88 -1.15 -37.77
CA GLU A 500 5.32 -1.45 -37.66
C GLU A 500 5.62 -2.00 -36.27
N TYR A 501 6.69 -2.77 -36.12
CA TYR A 501 7.24 -3.17 -34.83
C TYR A 501 8.69 -2.70 -34.69
N GLY A 502 9.12 -2.46 -33.46
CA GLY A 502 10.51 -2.25 -33.11
C GLY A 502 10.91 -3.08 -31.90
N ILE A 503 12.20 -3.35 -31.75
CA ILE A 503 12.75 -4.16 -30.66
C ILE A 503 13.08 -3.23 -29.48
N SER A 504 12.67 -3.61 -28.27
CA SER A 504 12.62 -2.80 -27.03
C SER A 504 11.40 -1.87 -26.91
N GLU A 505 11.22 -1.30 -25.73
CA GLU A 505 10.19 -0.28 -25.47
C GLU A 505 10.44 1.00 -26.29
N THR A 506 11.70 1.41 -26.50
CA THR A 506 12.06 2.63 -27.25
C THR A 506 12.91 2.30 -28.49
N PRO A 507 12.31 1.73 -29.53
CA PRO A 507 13.07 1.25 -30.68
C PRO A 507 13.52 2.39 -31.60
N ASP A 508 14.82 2.41 -31.92
CA ASP A 508 15.40 3.29 -32.95
C ASP A 508 15.06 2.83 -34.38
N LEU A 509 14.78 1.54 -34.55
CA LEU A 509 14.51 0.90 -35.84
C LEU A 509 13.12 0.28 -35.86
N TRP A 510 12.42 0.49 -36.98
CA TRP A 510 11.03 0.05 -37.19
C TRP A 510 10.93 -0.85 -38.42
N TYR A 511 10.24 -1.97 -38.27
CA TYR A 511 10.02 -3.01 -39.29
C TYR A 511 8.53 -3.13 -39.58
N PRO A 512 8.09 -3.26 -40.84
CA PRO A 512 6.68 -3.32 -41.17
C PRO A 512 6.02 -4.61 -40.63
N ILE A 513 4.82 -4.45 -40.07
CA ILE A 513 3.87 -5.53 -39.84
C ILE A 513 2.91 -5.51 -41.03
N GLY A 514 2.77 -6.65 -41.71
CA GLY A 514 1.80 -6.78 -42.80
C GLY A 514 2.04 -5.82 -43.97
N ILE A 515 0.95 -5.28 -44.53
CA ILE A 515 0.95 -4.38 -45.69
C ILE A 515 0.30 -3.03 -45.36
N VAL A 516 0.45 -2.04 -46.24
CA VAL A 516 -0.30 -0.78 -46.13
C VAL A 516 -1.77 -1.03 -46.48
N GLU A 517 -2.69 -0.55 -45.65
CA GLU A 517 -4.14 -0.72 -45.79
C GLU A 517 -4.81 0.62 -46.12
N THR A 518 -5.62 0.66 -47.17
CA THR A 518 -6.33 1.86 -47.62
C THR A 518 -7.81 1.90 -47.17
N GLY A 519 -8.25 0.87 -46.44
CA GLY A 519 -9.60 0.79 -45.90
C GLY A 519 -9.67 1.38 -44.50
N VAL A 520 -10.71 2.17 -44.23
CA VAL A 520 -11.02 2.63 -42.87
C VAL A 520 -11.37 1.43 -41.97
N LYS A 521 -10.84 1.43 -40.76
CA LYS A 521 -11.09 0.40 -39.73
C LYS A 521 -11.56 1.06 -38.44
N HIS A 522 -12.63 0.55 -37.85
CA HIS A 522 -13.16 1.02 -36.56
C HIS A 522 -13.34 -0.15 -35.61
N SER A 523 -12.66 -0.09 -34.45
CA SER A 523 -12.75 -1.07 -33.36
C SER A 523 -12.75 -2.53 -33.82
N THR A 524 -11.80 -2.87 -34.69
CA THR A 524 -11.70 -4.19 -35.32
C THR A 524 -10.24 -4.61 -35.46
N VAL A 525 -9.99 -5.83 -35.93
CA VAL A 525 -8.62 -6.28 -36.24
C VAL A 525 -8.06 -5.39 -37.34
N LEU A 526 -7.01 -4.65 -36.99
CA LEU A 526 -6.20 -3.88 -37.93
C LEU A 526 -5.39 -4.86 -38.79
N GLN A 527 -4.53 -5.67 -38.15
CA GLN A 527 -3.75 -6.75 -38.79
C GLN A 527 -3.38 -7.87 -37.81
N GLU A 528 -3.01 -9.03 -38.37
CA GLU A 528 -2.36 -10.14 -37.65
C GLU A 528 -0.84 -10.08 -37.86
N TRP A 529 -0.08 -10.14 -36.76
CA TRP A 529 1.37 -10.19 -36.76
C TRP A 529 1.87 -11.61 -36.48
N ASN A 530 2.61 -12.20 -37.42
CA ASN A 530 3.28 -13.49 -37.23
C ASN A 530 4.62 -13.28 -36.51
N THR A 531 4.74 -13.85 -35.33
CA THR A 531 5.88 -13.69 -34.42
C THR A 531 6.78 -14.92 -34.35
N SER A 532 6.47 -15.99 -35.11
CA SER A 532 7.15 -17.29 -35.04
C SER A 532 8.68 -17.26 -35.24
N GLU A 533 9.19 -16.25 -35.96
CA GLU A 533 10.61 -16.11 -36.32
C GLU A 533 11.31 -15.00 -35.51
N LEU A 534 10.61 -14.39 -34.55
CA LEU A 534 11.15 -13.33 -33.70
C LEU A 534 11.71 -13.91 -32.41
N ASP A 535 12.80 -13.31 -31.92
CA ASP A 535 13.35 -13.66 -30.62
C ASP A 535 12.38 -13.21 -29.51
N GLU A 536 12.42 -13.89 -28.38
CA GLU A 536 11.64 -13.46 -27.21
C GLU A 536 12.17 -12.16 -26.65
N GLY A 537 11.26 -11.31 -26.16
CA GLY A 537 11.62 -10.01 -25.61
C GLY A 537 10.52 -8.99 -25.77
N ILE A 538 10.85 -7.75 -25.44
CA ILE A 538 9.91 -6.64 -25.51
C ILE A 538 9.95 -6.05 -26.92
N TYR A 539 8.77 -5.82 -27.48
CA TYR A 539 8.55 -5.19 -28.77
C TYR A 539 7.55 -4.05 -28.64
N THR A 540 7.76 -2.95 -29.36
CA THR A 540 6.76 -1.89 -29.48
C THR A 540 6.13 -1.95 -30.86
N ILE A 541 4.81 -2.03 -30.91
CA ILE A 541 4.01 -1.93 -32.13
C ILE A 541 3.61 -0.46 -32.31
N ARG A 542 3.68 0.04 -33.55
CA ARG A 542 3.28 1.40 -33.93
C ARG A 542 2.29 1.38 -35.08
N LEU A 543 1.13 1.96 -34.84
CA LEU A 543 0.14 2.27 -35.87
C LEU A 543 0.43 3.65 -36.44
N ASN A 544 0.54 3.77 -37.75
CA ASN A 544 0.62 5.05 -38.45
C ASN A 544 -0.63 5.21 -39.32
N VAL A 545 -1.33 6.33 -39.20
CA VAL A 545 -2.49 6.69 -40.02
C VAL A 545 -2.22 8.01 -40.73
N LYS A 546 -2.53 8.08 -42.02
CA LYS A 546 -2.17 9.22 -42.87
C LYS A 546 -3.38 9.77 -43.63
N ASP A 547 -3.45 11.09 -43.80
CA ASP A 547 -4.46 11.76 -44.63
C ASP A 547 -3.98 12.01 -46.08
N GLU A 548 -4.89 12.52 -46.91
CA GLU A 548 -4.64 12.96 -48.29
C GLU A 548 -3.69 14.18 -48.38
N ASN A 549 -3.48 14.91 -47.29
CA ASN A 549 -2.61 16.10 -47.21
C ASN A 549 -1.20 15.79 -46.69
N ASP A 550 -0.83 14.51 -46.62
CA ASP A 550 0.47 14.01 -46.16
C ASP A 550 0.71 14.08 -44.64
N HIS A 551 -0.30 14.44 -43.84
CA HIS A 551 -0.21 14.42 -42.38
C HIS A 551 -0.32 13.00 -41.84
N THR A 552 0.57 12.62 -40.92
CA THR A 552 0.60 11.30 -40.29
C THR A 552 0.47 11.42 -38.78
N ILE A 553 -0.47 10.67 -38.21
CA ILE A 553 -0.67 10.49 -36.77
C ILE A 553 -0.28 9.07 -36.37
N ARG A 554 0.07 8.86 -35.10
CA ARG A 554 0.59 7.58 -34.63
C ARG A 554 0.03 7.18 -33.27
N ASP A 555 -0.07 5.87 -33.06
CA ASP A 555 -0.30 5.27 -31.75
C ASP A 555 0.68 4.11 -31.54
N LYS A 556 1.01 3.78 -30.29
CA LYS A 556 1.97 2.74 -29.93
C LYS A 556 1.43 1.84 -28.82
N VAL A 557 1.83 0.57 -28.84
CA VAL A 557 1.59 -0.36 -27.73
C VAL A 557 2.82 -1.25 -27.54
N VAL A 558 3.20 -1.49 -26.29
CA VAL A 558 4.27 -2.43 -25.95
C VAL A 558 3.69 -3.84 -25.82
N VAL A 559 4.35 -4.82 -26.42
CA VAL A 559 4.00 -6.24 -26.40
C VAL A 559 5.24 -7.04 -26.06
N GLU A 560 5.12 -7.94 -25.09
CA GLU A 560 6.17 -8.89 -24.74
C GLU A 560 5.94 -10.20 -25.49
N LEU A 561 6.89 -10.59 -26.35
CA LEU A 561 6.85 -11.87 -27.05
C LEU A 561 7.55 -12.94 -26.20
N ARG A 562 6.83 -14.02 -25.89
CA ARG A 562 7.34 -15.20 -25.19
C ARG A 562 6.92 -16.47 -25.93
N HIS A 563 7.90 -17.30 -26.29
CA HIS A 563 7.74 -18.54 -27.04
C HIS A 563 8.19 -19.77 -26.24
N THR A 564 8.68 -19.60 -25.01
CA THR A 564 9.21 -20.66 -24.16
C THR A 564 8.24 -20.93 -23.02
N ASN A 565 8.06 -22.23 -22.73
CA ASN A 565 7.35 -22.63 -21.53
C ASN A 565 8.21 -22.22 -20.32
N PRO A 566 7.60 -21.74 -19.22
CA PRO A 566 8.35 -21.56 -17.98
C PRO A 566 9.06 -22.87 -17.61
N VAL A 567 10.28 -22.81 -17.10
CA VAL A 567 11.05 -23.99 -16.69
C VAL A 567 11.18 -23.99 -15.18
N VAL A 568 10.83 -25.12 -14.54
CA VAL A 568 11.18 -25.32 -13.14
C VAL A 568 12.69 -25.56 -13.05
N SER A 569 13.43 -24.57 -12.58
CA SER A 569 14.90 -24.59 -12.52
C SER A 569 15.42 -25.39 -11.32
N LYS A 570 14.67 -25.37 -10.21
CA LYS A 570 15.00 -26.10 -8.97
C LYS A 570 13.72 -26.38 -8.20
N HIS A 571 13.59 -27.56 -7.60
CA HIS A 571 12.55 -27.83 -6.60
C HIS A 571 13.12 -28.61 -5.41
N GLU A 572 12.50 -28.44 -4.25
CA GLU A 572 12.78 -29.21 -3.04
C GLU A 572 11.51 -29.36 -2.19
N SER A 573 11.41 -30.47 -1.48
CA SER A 573 10.46 -30.62 -0.37
C SER A 573 11.23 -30.61 0.94
N SER A 574 10.76 -29.86 1.93
CA SER A 574 11.39 -29.78 3.25
C SER A 574 10.35 -29.75 4.36
N VAL A 575 10.75 -30.12 5.57
CA VAL A 575 9.88 -30.10 6.75
C VAL A 575 10.22 -28.90 7.61
N TRP A 576 9.26 -28.00 7.78
CA TRP A 576 9.43 -26.77 8.57
C TRP A 576 8.81 -26.97 9.95
N LEU A 577 9.24 -26.19 10.94
CA LEU A 577 8.55 -26.11 12.23
C LEU A 577 7.53 -24.99 12.19
N SER A 578 6.32 -25.29 12.66
CA SER A 578 5.26 -24.31 12.82
C SER A 578 4.51 -24.58 14.12
N ARG A 579 4.71 -23.72 15.12
CA ARG A 579 4.24 -23.94 16.50
C ARG A 579 4.65 -25.32 17.03
N ASP A 580 3.67 -26.10 17.47
CA ASP A 580 3.84 -27.42 18.08
C ASP A 580 3.80 -28.56 17.04
N ARG A 581 4.01 -28.29 15.75
CA ARG A 581 3.92 -29.30 14.69
C ARG A 581 4.95 -29.13 13.59
N TYR A 582 5.17 -30.22 12.85
CA TYR A 582 5.86 -30.20 11.56
C TYR A 582 4.94 -29.73 10.44
N ASP A 583 5.50 -28.99 9.48
CA ASP A 583 4.81 -28.50 8.28
C ASP A 583 5.59 -28.89 7.02
N THR A 584 5.10 -29.92 6.32
CA THR A 584 5.68 -30.33 5.04
C THR A 584 5.45 -29.25 4.00
N THR A 585 6.54 -28.72 3.45
CA THR A 585 6.55 -27.58 2.53
C THR A 585 7.23 -27.95 1.21
N ILE A 586 6.63 -27.56 0.10
CA ILE A 586 7.19 -27.72 -1.25
C ILE A 586 7.63 -26.34 -1.74
N ILE A 587 8.87 -26.26 -2.21
CA ILE A 587 9.48 -25.06 -2.74
C ILE A 587 9.97 -25.34 -4.16
N TRP A 588 9.71 -24.46 -5.10
CA TRP A 588 10.31 -24.54 -6.43
C TRP A 588 10.56 -23.18 -7.03
N HIS A 589 11.47 -23.13 -7.97
CA HIS A 589 11.90 -21.93 -8.67
C HIS A 589 11.60 -22.06 -10.14
N THR A 590 11.21 -20.95 -10.75
CA THR A 590 11.03 -20.81 -12.18
C THR A 590 12.03 -19.81 -12.74
N ASP A 591 12.36 -19.97 -14.01
CA ASP A 591 13.21 -19.06 -14.78
C ASP A 591 12.53 -17.72 -15.12
N VAL A 592 11.19 -17.69 -15.06
CA VAL A 592 10.35 -16.51 -15.28
C VAL A 592 9.28 -16.39 -14.20
N LEU A 593 8.69 -15.21 -14.04
CA LEU A 593 7.59 -14.97 -13.10
C LEU A 593 6.38 -15.83 -13.46
N THR A 594 5.95 -16.71 -12.55
CA THR A 594 4.77 -17.57 -12.75
C THR A 594 3.83 -17.57 -11.56
N THR A 595 2.60 -18.03 -11.70
CA THR A 595 1.80 -18.54 -10.57
C THR A 595 2.06 -20.02 -10.41
N GLY A 596 2.16 -20.49 -9.17
CA GLY A 596 2.50 -21.86 -8.85
C GLY A 596 1.31 -22.70 -8.39
N ILE A 597 1.21 -23.94 -8.87
CA ILE A 597 0.22 -24.93 -8.45
C ILE A 597 0.92 -26.26 -8.12
N VAL A 598 0.54 -26.85 -6.98
CA VAL A 598 0.89 -28.20 -6.59
C VAL A 598 -0.37 -29.06 -6.68
N GLU A 599 -0.32 -30.11 -7.50
CA GLU A 599 -1.36 -31.15 -7.50
C GLU A 599 -0.86 -32.36 -6.73
N ILE A 600 -1.69 -32.87 -5.82
CA ILE A 600 -1.33 -33.94 -4.89
C ILE A 600 -2.23 -35.13 -5.14
N PHE A 601 -1.63 -36.31 -5.23
CA PHE A 601 -2.23 -37.58 -5.60
C PHE A 601 -2.04 -38.59 -4.46
N SER A 602 -2.97 -39.54 -4.37
CA SER A 602 -2.80 -40.70 -3.50
C SER A 602 -2.01 -41.77 -4.26
N GLU A 603 -1.18 -42.57 -3.57
CA GLU A 603 -0.54 -43.75 -4.18
C GLU A 603 -1.55 -44.74 -4.79
N LYS A 604 -2.82 -44.70 -4.35
CA LYS A 604 -3.88 -45.59 -4.84
C LYS A 604 -4.58 -45.09 -6.10
N ASP A 605 -4.50 -43.80 -6.40
CA ASP A 605 -5.19 -43.16 -7.53
C ASP A 605 -4.35 -41.97 -8.03
N ILE A 606 -3.60 -42.22 -9.10
CA ILE A 606 -2.67 -41.26 -9.73
C ILE A 606 -3.29 -40.52 -10.92
N ASP A 607 -4.50 -40.93 -11.35
CA ASP A 607 -5.16 -40.33 -12.51
C ASP A 607 -5.89 -39.03 -12.13
N LYS A 608 -6.14 -38.82 -10.84
CA LYS A 608 -6.87 -37.65 -10.33
C LYS A 608 -6.23 -37.10 -9.05
N PRO A 609 -5.97 -35.78 -8.98
CA PRO A 609 -5.47 -35.18 -7.75
C PRO A 609 -6.54 -35.23 -6.66
N ILE A 610 -6.14 -35.64 -5.46
CA ILE A 610 -6.97 -35.62 -4.25
C ILE A 610 -6.99 -34.23 -3.61
N ARG A 611 -5.96 -33.43 -3.83
CA ARG A 611 -5.84 -32.04 -3.40
C ARG A 611 -5.09 -31.21 -4.44
N ILE A 612 -5.43 -29.94 -4.51
CA ILE A 612 -4.74 -28.95 -5.32
C ILE A 612 -4.44 -27.78 -4.38
N ALA A 613 -3.18 -27.40 -4.30
CA ALA A 613 -2.72 -26.26 -3.54
C ALA A 613 -2.08 -25.26 -4.49
N ARG A 614 -2.20 -23.98 -4.18
CA ARG A 614 -1.68 -22.89 -5.02
C ARG A 614 -0.69 -22.08 -4.20
N SER A 615 0.35 -21.56 -4.85
CA SER A 615 1.12 -20.47 -4.26
C SER A 615 0.29 -19.20 -4.37
N ASP A 616 0.34 -18.35 -3.35
CA ASP A 616 -0.60 -17.23 -3.23
C ASP A 616 -0.38 -16.11 -4.26
N SER A 617 0.71 -16.12 -5.04
CA SER A 617 1.04 -15.06 -6.01
C SER A 617 1.98 -15.42 -7.16
N VAL A 618 2.18 -14.44 -8.05
CA VAL A 618 3.16 -14.48 -9.15
C VAL A 618 4.57 -14.28 -8.59
N ASN A 619 5.48 -15.23 -8.83
CA ASN A 619 6.85 -15.18 -8.31
C ASN A 619 7.84 -16.02 -9.14
N LEU A 620 9.14 -15.82 -8.93
CA LEU A 620 10.21 -16.72 -9.37
C LEU A 620 10.42 -17.89 -8.41
N GLN A 621 10.02 -17.73 -7.14
CA GLN A 621 10.04 -18.78 -6.14
C GLN A 621 8.63 -19.02 -5.59
N HIS A 622 8.19 -20.27 -5.62
CA HIS A 622 6.89 -20.69 -5.11
C HIS A 622 7.07 -21.53 -3.85
N ILE A 623 6.20 -21.28 -2.87
CA ILE A 623 6.17 -22.03 -1.61
C ILE A 623 4.72 -22.42 -1.32
N VAL A 624 4.51 -23.72 -1.11
CA VAL A 624 3.22 -24.30 -0.72
C VAL A 624 3.40 -25.13 0.53
N HIS A 625 2.60 -24.82 1.55
CA HIS A 625 2.59 -25.53 2.83
C HIS A 625 1.45 -26.54 2.86
N LEU A 626 1.76 -27.81 3.09
CA LEU A 626 0.77 -28.88 3.00
C LEU A 626 -0.16 -28.95 4.21
N SER A 627 0.26 -28.43 5.37
CA SER A 627 -0.61 -28.38 6.55
C SER A 627 -1.89 -27.57 6.33
N GLU A 628 -1.88 -26.60 5.39
CA GLU A 628 -3.03 -25.77 5.04
C GLU A 628 -4.04 -26.47 4.12
N THR A 629 -3.64 -27.59 3.51
CA THR A 629 -4.48 -28.34 2.56
C THR A 629 -5.47 -29.31 3.24
N GLY A 630 -5.34 -29.49 4.56
CA GLY A 630 -6.09 -30.47 5.34
C GLY A 630 -5.81 -31.93 4.93
N LEU A 631 -4.60 -32.21 4.42
CA LEU A 631 -4.13 -33.57 4.16
C LEU A 631 -3.79 -34.27 5.48
N PRO A 632 -4.30 -35.49 5.73
CA PRO A 632 -3.88 -36.28 6.88
C PRO A 632 -2.46 -36.81 6.67
N ALA A 633 -1.79 -37.23 7.73
CA ALA A 633 -0.46 -37.80 7.60
C ALA A 633 -0.43 -39.08 6.76
N GLY A 634 0.65 -39.24 6.02
CA GLY A 634 0.84 -40.36 5.10
C GLY A 634 1.76 -40.03 3.93
N GLU A 635 1.92 -41.04 3.07
CA GLU A 635 2.69 -40.94 1.83
C GLU A 635 1.78 -40.52 0.67
N TYR A 636 2.25 -39.53 -0.09
CA TYR A 636 1.56 -38.96 -1.24
C TYR A 636 2.52 -38.78 -2.41
N LEU A 637 1.94 -38.49 -3.56
CA LEU A 637 2.67 -38.11 -4.76
C LEU A 637 2.24 -36.68 -5.14
N TYR A 638 3.14 -35.87 -5.69
CA TYR A 638 2.80 -34.53 -6.17
C TYR A 638 3.39 -34.21 -7.54
N GLN A 639 2.81 -33.23 -8.23
CA GLN A 639 3.38 -32.62 -9.42
C GLN A 639 3.28 -31.09 -9.32
N LEU A 640 4.18 -30.42 -10.04
CA LEU A 640 4.23 -28.96 -10.11
C LEU A 640 3.66 -28.47 -11.44
N LYS A 641 2.86 -27.42 -11.38
CA LYS A 641 2.45 -26.62 -12.56
C LYS A 641 2.75 -25.15 -12.29
N SER A 642 3.26 -24.47 -13.32
CA SER A 642 3.59 -23.05 -13.27
C SER A 642 2.98 -22.34 -14.47
N HIS A 643 2.24 -21.25 -14.22
CA HIS A 643 1.61 -20.44 -15.28
C HIS A 643 2.29 -19.08 -15.37
N ASN A 644 2.90 -18.73 -16.49
CA ASN A 644 3.46 -17.38 -16.65
C ASN A 644 2.37 -16.32 -16.84
N LEU A 645 2.76 -15.04 -16.79
CA LEU A 645 1.85 -13.90 -16.98
C LEU A 645 1.18 -13.86 -18.38
N SER A 646 1.76 -14.55 -19.37
CA SER A 646 1.20 -14.71 -20.72
C SER A 646 0.22 -15.89 -20.85
N GLY A 647 -0.13 -16.56 -19.74
CA GLY A 647 -1.09 -17.67 -19.69
C GLY A 647 -0.54 -19.03 -20.14
N ILE A 648 0.77 -19.14 -20.40
CA ILE A 648 1.41 -20.41 -20.78
C ILE A 648 1.63 -21.26 -19.52
N THR A 649 1.17 -22.51 -19.57
CA THR A 649 1.31 -23.47 -18.48
C THR A 649 2.47 -24.40 -18.75
N HIS A 650 3.45 -24.42 -17.85
CA HIS A 650 4.39 -25.53 -17.76
C HIS A 650 3.91 -26.52 -16.72
N ILE A 651 4.05 -27.80 -17.05
CA ILE A 651 3.95 -28.89 -16.11
C ILE A 651 5.36 -29.46 -16.04
N ASP A 652 5.95 -29.48 -14.84
CA ASP A 652 7.24 -30.14 -14.64
C ASP A 652 7.02 -31.66 -14.72
N ASN A 653 7.04 -32.15 -15.96
CA ASN A 653 6.64 -33.51 -16.36
C ASN A 653 7.79 -34.26 -17.04
N SER A 654 9.04 -33.79 -16.95
CA SER A 654 10.15 -34.20 -17.82
C SER A 654 10.34 -35.73 -18.01
N GLU A 655 9.80 -36.60 -17.15
CA GLU A 655 9.72 -38.05 -17.35
C GLU A 655 8.37 -38.73 -16.99
N ASN A 656 7.24 -38.01 -16.93
CA ASN A 656 5.93 -38.54 -16.49
C ASN A 656 5.95 -39.10 -15.04
N ARG A 657 6.85 -38.56 -14.20
CA ARG A 657 7.13 -39.03 -12.85
C ARG A 657 6.51 -38.07 -11.83
N LEU A 658 5.60 -38.57 -10.99
CA LEU A 658 5.15 -37.85 -9.80
C LEU A 658 6.22 -37.93 -8.70
N TYR A 659 6.38 -36.86 -7.93
CA TYR A 659 7.36 -36.77 -6.84
C TYR A 659 6.77 -37.32 -5.54
N PRO A 660 7.46 -38.22 -4.81
CA PRO A 660 6.98 -38.70 -3.52
C PRO A 660 7.10 -37.62 -2.45
N ILE A 661 6.14 -37.58 -1.53
CA ILE A 661 6.16 -36.68 -0.37
C ILE A 661 5.45 -37.29 0.83
N THR A 662 6.08 -37.14 1.99
CA THR A 662 5.53 -37.58 3.28
C THR A 662 4.95 -36.39 4.04
N VAL A 663 3.67 -36.47 4.40
CA VAL A 663 3.03 -35.53 5.34
C VAL A 663 3.11 -36.13 6.74
N ARG A 664 3.75 -35.42 7.68
CA ARG A 664 3.88 -35.83 9.09
C ARG A 664 2.76 -35.23 9.94
N GLU A 665 2.25 -35.98 10.92
CA GLU A 665 1.29 -35.48 11.95
C GLU A 665 1.94 -35.32 13.32
N ASP A 666 3.23 -35.64 13.45
CA ASP A 666 3.89 -35.68 14.75
C ASP A 666 3.82 -34.29 15.41
N GLN A 667 3.17 -34.22 16.58
CA GLN A 667 3.22 -33.02 17.40
C GLN A 667 4.51 -33.02 18.19
N ILE A 668 5.18 -31.87 18.23
CA ILE A 668 6.35 -31.67 19.07
C ILE A 668 5.86 -31.60 20.51
N SER A 669 6.41 -32.46 21.36
CA SER A 669 5.94 -32.59 22.74
C SER A 669 6.22 -31.31 23.53
N ARG A 670 5.32 -30.97 24.46
CA ARG A 670 5.64 -29.99 25.52
C ARG A 670 6.41 -30.74 26.59
N ILE A 671 7.73 -30.56 26.64
CA ILE A 671 8.59 -31.33 27.56
C ILE A 671 8.76 -30.63 28.92
N TYR A 672 8.60 -29.31 28.98
CA TYR A 672 8.92 -28.53 30.17
C TYR A 672 7.69 -28.18 31.01
N LEU A 673 7.82 -28.31 32.33
CA LEU A 673 6.89 -27.74 33.29
C LEU A 673 7.28 -26.28 33.55
N GLN A 674 6.30 -25.38 33.50
CA GLN A 674 6.50 -24.00 33.93
C GLN A 674 6.64 -23.99 35.46
N LEU A 675 7.80 -23.59 35.97
CA LEU A 675 8.04 -23.54 37.41
C LEU A 675 7.46 -22.26 38.03
N ALA A 676 7.77 -21.08 37.47
CA ALA A 676 7.29 -19.78 37.96
C ALA A 676 7.57 -18.62 36.97
N ALA A 677 6.77 -17.56 37.06
CA ALA A 677 7.13 -16.25 36.50
C ALA A 677 8.29 -15.67 37.31
N VAL A 678 9.44 -15.53 36.66
CA VAL A 678 10.71 -15.06 37.27
C VAL A 678 10.70 -13.54 37.45
N ALA A 679 10.17 -12.80 36.48
CA ALA A 679 10.06 -11.35 36.60
C ALA A 679 8.73 -10.85 36.02
N ARG A 680 8.12 -9.83 36.63
CA ARG A 680 6.78 -9.32 36.25
C ARG A 680 6.72 -8.65 34.87
N GLN A 681 7.84 -8.56 34.17
CA GLN A 681 8.03 -7.98 32.84
C GLN A 681 9.07 -8.80 32.07
N GLY A 682 9.12 -8.65 30.75
CA GLY A 682 10.14 -9.30 29.93
C GLY A 682 11.50 -8.62 30.09
N TYR A 683 12.58 -9.39 30.03
CA TYR A 683 13.96 -8.87 30.13
C TYR A 683 14.83 -9.37 28.97
N HIS A 684 15.69 -8.49 28.48
CA HIS A 684 16.91 -8.86 27.78
C HIS A 684 17.98 -9.10 28.85
N ALA A 685 17.94 -10.29 29.44
CA ALA A 685 18.86 -10.71 30.49
C ALA A 685 20.01 -11.53 29.91
N ILE A 686 21.15 -11.43 30.55
CA ILE A 686 22.23 -12.40 30.41
C ILE A 686 22.21 -13.30 31.66
N ALA A 687 22.38 -14.60 31.45
CA ALA A 687 22.64 -15.51 32.56
C ALA A 687 24.09 -15.34 32.95
N THR A 688 24.32 -14.94 34.19
CA THR A 688 25.63 -15.10 34.79
C THR A 688 25.50 -16.32 35.69
N ASN A 689 26.26 -17.40 35.45
CA ASN A 689 26.38 -18.47 36.45
C ASN A 689 27.31 -18.01 37.60
N LEU A 690 27.19 -16.73 37.96
CA LEU A 690 28.11 -15.97 38.79
C LEU A 690 27.35 -15.43 39.99
N ASP A 691 28.04 -15.43 41.12
CA ASP A 691 27.65 -14.75 42.34
C ASP A 691 28.41 -13.43 42.35
N LEU A 692 27.79 -12.40 41.76
CA LEU A 692 28.47 -11.14 41.45
C LEU A 692 28.79 -10.37 42.71
N ASN A 693 27.92 -10.42 43.73
CA ASN A 693 28.15 -9.72 44.99
C ASN A 693 28.80 -10.62 46.07
N ASN A 694 29.19 -11.84 45.72
CA ASN A 694 29.82 -12.83 46.58
C ASN A 694 29.01 -13.15 47.86
N ASN A 695 27.68 -13.15 47.76
CA ASN A 695 26.77 -13.42 48.88
C ASN A 695 26.32 -14.90 48.99
N GLY A 696 26.78 -15.74 48.07
CA GLY A 696 26.44 -17.16 47.92
C GLY A 696 25.25 -17.43 47.01
N LYS A 697 24.73 -16.45 46.28
CA LYS A 697 23.57 -16.55 45.38
C LYS A 697 23.92 -16.04 43.99
N ARG A 698 23.21 -16.56 42.99
CA ARG A 698 23.48 -16.21 41.58
C ARG A 698 22.56 -15.09 41.12
N GLU A 699 23.09 -14.16 40.33
CA GLU A 699 22.32 -13.04 39.79
C GLU A 699 22.10 -13.11 38.27
N LEU A 700 20.93 -12.59 37.86
CA LEU A 700 20.61 -12.27 36.48
C LEU A 700 20.66 -10.75 36.29
N ILE A 701 21.42 -10.30 35.30
CA ILE A 701 21.44 -8.88 34.92
C ILE A 701 20.71 -8.72 33.60
N GLY A 702 19.76 -7.78 33.53
CA GLY A 702 19.03 -7.52 32.30
C GLY A 702 18.41 -6.14 32.20
N VAL A 703 18.00 -5.82 30.97
CA VAL A 703 17.26 -4.61 30.63
C VAL A 703 15.80 -4.99 30.35
N ILE A 704 14.84 -4.15 30.73
CA ILE A 704 13.41 -4.40 30.46
C ILE A 704 13.19 -4.44 28.94
N ALA A 705 12.58 -5.52 28.44
CA ALA A 705 12.41 -5.82 27.03
C ALA A 705 11.27 -5.02 26.35
N GLU A 706 10.27 -4.56 27.11
CA GLU A 706 9.16 -3.74 26.60
C GLU A 706 9.04 -2.46 27.44
N GLY A 707 9.54 -1.32 26.93
CA GLY A 707 9.49 -0.02 27.61
C GLY A 707 9.96 1.15 26.73
N PRO A 708 9.72 2.42 27.13
CA PRO A 708 10.23 3.58 26.41
C PRO A 708 11.76 3.51 26.32
N LEU A 709 12.33 3.96 25.18
CA LEU A 709 13.77 4.14 24.98
C LEU A 709 14.35 4.83 26.23
N MET A 710 15.27 4.16 26.94
CA MET A 710 15.81 4.45 28.28
C MET A 710 15.07 3.79 29.46
N SER A 711 15.19 2.46 29.58
CA SER A 711 14.78 1.70 30.77
C SER A 711 15.95 1.53 31.76
N SER A 712 15.64 1.27 33.03
CA SER A 712 16.66 0.95 34.05
C SER A 712 17.07 -0.52 33.92
N SER A 713 18.37 -0.79 33.81
CA SER A 713 18.91 -2.15 33.96
C SER A 713 18.76 -2.61 35.41
N GLN A 714 18.32 -3.85 35.57
CA GLN A 714 18.04 -4.44 36.88
C GLN A 714 18.89 -5.68 37.10
N VAL A 715 19.24 -5.88 38.37
CA VAL A 715 19.88 -7.09 38.86
C VAL A 715 18.84 -7.85 39.66
N LEU A 716 18.62 -9.09 39.26
CA LEU A 716 17.63 -9.98 39.82
C LEU A 716 18.35 -11.13 40.54
N GLU A 717 17.92 -11.46 41.76
CA GLU A 717 18.47 -12.55 42.57
C GLU A 717 17.34 -13.51 42.97
N LEU A 718 17.62 -14.81 42.97
CA LEU A 718 16.71 -15.82 43.52
C LEU A 718 16.79 -15.85 45.06
N THR A 719 15.65 -15.66 45.70
CA THR A 719 15.51 -15.80 47.16
C THR A 719 15.39 -17.25 47.59
N ASP A 720 15.67 -17.54 48.86
CA ASP A 720 15.60 -18.88 49.46
C ASP A 720 14.19 -19.53 49.38
N ASN A 721 13.15 -18.73 49.07
CA ASN A 721 11.77 -19.20 48.88
C ASN A 721 11.44 -19.50 47.41
N GLY A 722 12.39 -19.34 46.48
CA GLY A 722 12.19 -19.54 45.04
C GLY A 722 11.65 -18.31 44.29
N ASP A 723 11.48 -17.16 44.95
CA ASP A 723 11.06 -15.91 44.28
C ASP A 723 12.29 -15.18 43.73
N ILE A 724 12.22 -14.65 42.50
CA ILE A 724 13.25 -13.75 41.96
C ILE A 724 12.89 -12.30 42.24
N VAL A 725 13.79 -11.56 42.90
CA VAL A 725 13.59 -10.19 43.34
C VAL A 725 14.63 -9.26 42.73
N ASN A 726 14.23 -8.04 42.40
CA ASN A 726 15.17 -6.98 42.04
C ASN A 726 15.93 -6.57 43.30
N VAL A 727 17.23 -6.86 43.32
CA VAL A 727 18.15 -6.54 44.42
C VAL A 727 18.94 -5.26 44.17
N ALA A 728 19.11 -4.87 42.90
CA ALA A 728 19.76 -3.62 42.53
C ALA A 728 19.32 -3.11 41.15
N SER A 729 19.51 -1.81 40.93
CA SER A 729 19.35 -1.20 39.61
C SER A 729 20.60 -0.43 39.24
N ILE A 730 21.13 -0.72 38.05
CA ILE A 730 22.28 -0.02 37.48
C ILE A 730 21.72 1.21 36.77
N ASN A 731 21.90 2.39 37.38
CA ASN A 731 21.35 3.66 36.89
C ASN A 731 22.23 4.29 35.80
N GLN A 732 22.54 3.50 34.76
CA GLN A 732 23.25 3.93 33.57
C GLN A 732 22.29 3.86 32.37
N ASN A 733 22.51 4.69 31.35
CA ASN A 733 21.67 4.66 30.14
C ASN A 733 22.02 3.45 29.28
N ILE A 734 21.57 2.25 29.66
CA ILE A 734 21.86 0.99 28.98
C ILE A 734 20.67 0.62 28.11
N SER A 735 20.90 0.51 26.80
CA SER A 735 19.91 -0.05 25.87
C SER A 735 20.06 -1.57 25.73
N ARG A 736 21.30 -2.09 25.81
CA ARG A 736 21.61 -3.52 25.67
C ARG A 736 22.79 -3.93 26.52
N ILE A 737 22.74 -5.17 27.02
CA ILE A 737 23.86 -5.88 27.65
C ILE A 737 24.21 -7.05 26.73
N TRP A 738 25.49 -7.17 26.39
CA TRP A 738 25.99 -8.14 25.41
C TRP A 738 26.63 -9.34 26.08
N ASP A 739 27.53 -9.09 27.03
CA ASP A 739 28.32 -10.14 27.68
C ASP A 739 28.92 -9.70 29.03
N ILE A 740 29.54 -10.62 29.77
CA ILE A 740 30.22 -10.39 31.05
C ILE A 740 31.48 -11.25 31.21
N ALA A 741 32.59 -10.65 31.67
CA ALA A 741 33.80 -11.37 32.09
C ALA A 741 34.69 -10.49 32.99
N ASP A 742 35.70 -11.07 33.63
CA ASP A 742 36.83 -10.35 34.22
C ASP A 742 37.88 -10.12 33.12
N THR A 743 37.89 -8.91 32.55
CA THR A 743 38.61 -8.51 31.34
C THR A 743 40.02 -8.01 31.59
N ASP A 744 40.37 -7.66 32.82
CA ASP A 744 41.73 -7.22 33.18
C ASP A 744 42.39 -8.04 34.31
N GLY A 745 41.73 -9.10 34.77
CA GLY A 745 42.26 -10.15 35.64
C GLY A 745 42.38 -9.72 37.10
N ASP A 746 41.63 -8.71 37.52
CA ASP A 746 41.70 -8.15 38.87
C ASP A 746 40.70 -8.83 39.86
N ASN A 747 39.91 -9.79 39.38
CA ASN A 747 38.79 -10.49 40.05
C ASN A 747 37.55 -9.62 40.30
N LEU A 748 37.39 -8.54 39.55
CA LEU A 748 36.15 -7.78 39.40
C LEU A 748 35.57 -8.11 38.02
N TYR A 749 34.24 -8.15 37.91
CA TYR A 749 33.55 -8.46 36.66
C TYR A 749 33.14 -7.21 35.90
N GLU A 750 33.31 -7.25 34.57
CA GLU A 750 32.89 -6.20 33.65
C GLU A 750 31.74 -6.67 32.77
N ILE A 751 30.73 -5.81 32.61
CA ILE A 751 29.64 -6.03 31.66
C ILE A 751 29.81 -5.17 30.41
N LEU A 752 29.75 -5.82 29.24
CA LEU A 752 29.74 -5.16 27.94
C LEU A 752 28.34 -4.65 27.61
N CYS A 753 28.21 -3.34 27.45
CA CYS A 753 26.95 -2.66 27.29
C CYS A 753 26.94 -1.77 26.05
N SER A 754 25.74 -1.47 25.55
CA SER A 754 25.54 -0.37 24.60
C SER A 754 24.46 0.60 25.07
N SER A 755 24.57 1.84 24.61
CA SER A 755 23.58 2.91 24.78
C SER A 755 23.22 3.49 23.41
N SER A 756 21.95 3.77 23.17
CA SER A 756 21.49 4.43 21.94
C SER A 756 20.80 5.74 22.26
N THR A 757 21.32 6.84 21.69
CA THR A 757 20.72 8.18 21.80
C THR A 757 20.66 8.83 20.42
N GLY A 758 19.48 8.83 19.79
CA GLY A 758 19.31 9.44 18.46
C GLY A 758 20.02 8.64 17.36
N SER A 759 20.97 9.27 16.64
CA SER A 759 21.63 8.69 15.46
C SER A 759 22.97 8.00 15.75
N LYS A 760 23.35 7.80 17.03
CA LYS A 760 24.63 7.20 17.43
C LYS A 760 24.43 6.15 18.54
N THR A 761 25.19 5.07 18.46
CA THR A 761 25.31 4.04 19.49
C THR A 761 26.69 4.09 20.11
N ILE A 762 26.78 3.94 21.44
CA ILE A 762 28.04 3.90 22.17
C ILE A 762 28.14 2.53 22.85
N THR A 763 29.25 1.84 22.67
CA THR A 763 29.57 0.58 23.37
C THR A 763 30.57 0.86 24.48
N PHE A 764 30.39 0.27 25.66
CA PHE A 764 31.18 0.56 26.86
C PHE A 764 31.20 -0.60 27.85
N LEU A 765 32.22 -0.62 28.73
CA LEU A 765 32.32 -1.55 29.85
C LEU A 765 31.97 -0.87 31.17
N LEU A 766 31.26 -1.59 32.02
CA LEU A 766 31.06 -1.24 33.43
C LEU A 766 31.70 -2.33 34.30
N GLU A 767 32.58 -1.93 35.20
CA GLU A 767 33.32 -2.77 36.16
C GLU A 767 32.69 -2.71 37.55
N GLN A 768 32.87 -3.75 38.35
CA GLN A 768 32.55 -3.72 39.77
C GLN A 768 33.48 -2.74 40.50
N PRO A 769 32.96 -1.86 41.38
CA PRO A 769 33.83 -1.05 42.22
C PRO A 769 34.56 -1.86 43.30
N THR A 770 33.93 -2.95 43.76
CA THR A 770 34.43 -3.92 44.72
C THR A 770 33.76 -5.29 44.48
N ILE A 771 34.37 -6.38 44.98
CA ILE A 771 33.86 -7.76 44.83
C ILE A 771 32.48 -8.01 45.48
N GLU A 772 31.97 -7.08 46.30
CA GLU A 772 30.66 -7.17 46.96
C GLU A 772 29.60 -6.28 46.27
N GLU A 773 29.95 -5.55 45.20
CA GLU A 773 29.09 -4.56 44.54
C GLU A 773 28.88 -4.88 43.06
N TYR A 774 27.75 -4.43 42.48
CA TYR A 774 27.45 -4.67 41.07
C TYR A 774 28.25 -3.76 40.11
N PRO A 775 28.46 -4.20 38.86
CA PRO A 775 29.19 -3.42 37.87
C PRO A 775 28.53 -2.06 37.57
N THR A 776 29.21 -0.98 37.95
CA THR A 776 28.67 0.40 37.85
C THR A 776 29.70 1.44 37.43
N LYS A 777 31.00 1.14 37.57
CA LYS A 777 32.09 2.04 37.23
C LYS A 777 32.38 1.93 35.73
N ARG A 778 32.19 3.00 34.97
CA ARG A 778 32.53 3.00 33.53
C ARG A 778 34.05 3.13 33.37
N ILE A 779 34.64 2.18 32.64
CA ILE A 779 36.09 2.03 32.53
C ILE A 779 36.59 2.11 31.08
N TRP A 780 35.73 1.76 30.12
CA TRP A 780 36.03 1.81 28.70
C TRP A 780 34.79 2.21 27.89
N GLU A 781 34.97 2.94 26.79
CA GLU A 781 33.90 3.29 25.85
C GLU A 781 34.44 3.51 24.43
N SER A 782 33.59 3.26 23.43
CA SER A 782 33.86 3.54 22.02
C SER A 782 32.58 3.98 21.30
N GLU A 783 32.67 5.06 20.53
CA GLU A 783 31.60 5.54 19.64
C GLU A 783 31.65 4.91 18.24
N GLU A 784 32.73 4.18 17.92
CA GLU A 784 32.94 3.57 16.60
C GLU A 784 32.50 2.10 16.56
N ASN A 785 32.05 1.56 17.70
CA ASN A 785 31.80 0.15 17.92
C ASN A 785 30.36 -0.13 18.33
N TRP A 786 29.79 -1.22 17.82
CA TRP A 786 28.45 -1.65 18.17
C TRP A 786 28.33 -3.17 18.32
N GLY A 787 27.93 -3.61 19.51
CA GLY A 787 27.78 -5.03 19.83
C GLY A 787 29.08 -5.71 20.17
N GLY A 788 29.03 -7.03 20.38
CA GLY A 788 30.23 -7.80 20.66
C GLY A 788 30.06 -8.99 21.61
N ILE A 789 31.20 -9.63 21.89
CA ILE A 789 31.40 -10.73 22.82
C ILE A 789 32.73 -10.52 23.57
N ILE A 790 32.85 -11.07 24.78
CA ILE A 790 34.10 -11.11 25.53
C ILE A 790 34.59 -12.57 25.57
N SER A 791 35.81 -12.84 25.12
CA SER A 791 36.36 -14.20 25.05
C SER A 791 37.88 -14.17 25.06
N ASP A 792 38.51 -15.15 25.70
CA ASP A 792 39.97 -15.36 25.63
C ASP A 792 40.28 -16.29 24.44
N LEU A 793 40.57 -15.71 23.26
CA LEU A 793 40.87 -16.53 22.05
C LEU A 793 42.35 -16.81 21.87
N ASP A 794 43.22 -16.01 22.46
CA ASP A 794 44.66 -16.19 22.32
C ASP A 794 45.28 -17.03 23.46
N SER A 795 44.45 -17.40 24.44
CA SER A 795 44.76 -18.25 25.58
C SER A 795 45.83 -17.67 26.49
N ASP A 796 45.91 -16.35 26.61
CA ASP A 796 46.82 -15.66 27.54
C ASP A 796 46.25 -15.56 28.97
N GLY A 797 44.96 -15.85 29.15
CA GLY A 797 44.23 -15.81 30.41
C GLY A 797 43.53 -14.48 30.72
N LEU A 798 43.54 -13.51 29.80
CA LEU A 798 42.85 -12.22 29.88
C LEU A 798 41.91 -12.06 28.67
N PRO A 799 40.59 -12.13 28.83
CA PRO A 799 39.70 -12.17 27.68
C PRO A 799 39.62 -10.82 26.94
N GLU A 800 39.62 -10.89 25.61
CA GLU A 800 39.50 -9.70 24.73
C GLU A 800 38.04 -9.35 24.43
N ILE A 801 37.83 -8.09 24.02
CA ILE A 801 36.54 -7.59 23.52
C ILE A 801 36.55 -7.64 21.99
N TYR A 802 35.60 -8.39 21.43
CA TYR A 802 35.37 -8.47 19.98
C TYR A 802 34.12 -7.69 19.63
N SER A 803 34.25 -6.62 18.84
CA SER A 803 33.12 -5.75 18.47
C SER A 803 33.14 -5.41 17.00
N ARG A 804 31.95 -5.25 16.40
CA ARG A 804 31.82 -4.67 15.05
C ARG A 804 32.21 -3.19 15.10
N HIS A 805 33.08 -2.77 14.19
CA HIS A 805 33.46 -1.36 13.98
C HIS A 805 32.62 -0.75 12.85
N ASP A 806 31.85 0.29 13.12
CA ASP A 806 30.81 0.80 12.21
C ASP A 806 31.38 1.45 10.93
N SER A 807 32.49 2.17 11.03
CA SER A 807 33.06 2.88 9.87
C SER A 807 33.96 2.02 8.96
N THR A 808 34.67 1.03 9.51
CA THR A 808 35.48 0.08 8.70
C THR A 808 34.73 -1.21 8.38
N ASN A 809 33.65 -1.50 9.11
CA ASN A 809 32.85 -2.71 8.95
C ASN A 809 33.70 -3.99 9.07
N ALA A 810 34.59 -3.98 10.06
CA ALA A 810 35.49 -5.06 10.46
C ALA A 810 35.17 -5.45 11.91
N ILE A 811 35.69 -6.58 12.38
CA ILE A 811 35.66 -6.94 13.81
C ILE A 811 36.92 -6.36 14.46
N SER A 812 36.75 -5.39 15.34
CA SER A 812 37.82 -4.83 16.16
C SER A 812 38.03 -5.69 17.40
N VAL A 813 39.30 -5.99 17.69
CA VAL A 813 39.73 -6.76 18.87
C VAL A 813 40.43 -5.81 19.84
N TYR A 814 39.95 -5.75 21.08
CA TYR A 814 40.53 -4.94 22.15
C TYR A 814 41.06 -5.83 23.27
N GLU A 815 42.33 -5.64 23.61
CA GLU A 815 43.03 -6.35 24.67
C GLU A 815 43.34 -5.40 25.83
N SER A 816 43.31 -5.92 27.06
CA SER A 816 43.72 -5.18 28.25
C SER A 816 45.25 -5.09 28.33
N VAL A 817 45.78 -3.87 28.45
CA VAL A 817 47.24 -3.62 28.58
C VAL A 817 47.65 -3.20 29.99
N ALA A 818 46.67 -2.83 30.80
CA ALA A 818 46.77 -2.50 32.22
C ALA A 818 45.35 -2.41 32.80
N ASP A 819 45.23 -2.46 34.13
CA ASP A 819 44.01 -2.17 34.89
C ASP A 819 43.20 -1.03 34.24
N ASN A 820 41.95 -1.36 33.86
CA ASN A 820 41.00 -0.44 33.24
C ASN A 820 41.45 0.22 31.92
N THR A 821 42.43 -0.37 31.22
CA THR A 821 43.03 0.20 29.99
C THR A 821 43.06 -0.81 28.85
N PHE A 822 42.31 -0.51 27.79
CA PHE A 822 42.16 -1.39 26.63
C PHE A 822 42.72 -0.73 25.36
N THR A 823 43.37 -1.52 24.51
CA THR A 823 43.87 -1.05 23.21
C THR A 823 43.40 -1.95 22.09
N GLU A 824 43.09 -1.36 20.93
CA GLU A 824 42.80 -2.12 19.72
C GLU A 824 44.08 -2.77 19.19
N VAL A 825 44.14 -4.10 19.25
CA VAL A 825 45.31 -4.89 18.85
C VAL A 825 45.25 -5.29 17.39
N THR A 826 44.06 -5.54 16.86
CA THR A 826 43.87 -5.91 15.45
C THR A 826 42.44 -5.66 14.95
N LYS A 827 42.26 -5.76 13.63
CA LYS A 827 40.97 -5.71 12.93
C LYS A 827 40.84 -6.89 11.97
N LEU A 828 39.70 -7.58 12.05
CA LEU A 828 39.36 -8.71 11.18
C LEU A 828 38.43 -8.22 10.06
N GLU A 829 39.00 -8.06 8.86
CA GLU A 829 38.30 -7.58 7.67
C GLU A 829 37.45 -8.69 7.04
N ASN A 830 36.23 -8.38 6.61
CA ASN A 830 35.35 -9.35 5.95
C ASN A 830 36.04 -9.98 4.72
N PRO A 831 36.24 -11.31 4.67
CA PRO A 831 36.98 -11.98 3.59
C PRO A 831 36.13 -12.26 2.34
N THR A 832 34.83 -12.04 2.38
CA THR A 832 33.87 -12.44 1.33
C THR A 832 33.74 -11.35 0.25
N GLN A 833 33.04 -11.65 -0.85
CA GLN A 833 32.76 -10.68 -1.93
C GLN A 833 31.31 -10.18 -1.83
N GLY A 834 31.06 -8.88 -2.00
CA GLY A 834 29.69 -8.32 -1.92
C GLY A 834 29.59 -6.95 -1.22
N MET A 835 28.36 -6.54 -0.88
CA MET A 835 28.09 -5.35 -0.04
C MET A 835 28.02 -5.80 1.44
N ASN A 836 29.19 -5.91 2.02
CA ASN A 836 29.47 -6.92 3.04
C ASN A 836 29.38 -6.45 4.49
N SER A 837 28.24 -5.94 4.98
CA SER A 837 28.16 -5.50 6.38
C SER A 837 28.18 -6.65 7.39
N ILE A 838 29.14 -6.66 8.32
CA ILE A 838 29.27 -7.73 9.34
C ILE A 838 28.19 -7.55 10.43
N GLY A 839 27.63 -8.66 10.92
CA GLY A 839 26.70 -8.67 12.05
C GLY A 839 27.31 -8.16 13.38
N THR A 840 26.46 -8.00 14.40
CA THR A 840 26.86 -7.54 15.76
C THR A 840 26.93 -8.65 16.81
N LYS A 841 26.61 -9.90 16.42
CA LYS A 841 26.72 -11.10 17.24
C LYS A 841 27.75 -12.04 16.63
N PHE A 842 28.49 -12.72 17.50
CA PHE A 842 29.53 -13.69 17.16
C PHE A 842 29.39 -14.91 18.06
N ALA A 843 30.06 -16.01 17.72
CA ALA A 843 30.30 -17.09 18.66
C ALA A 843 31.78 -17.49 18.60
N THR A 844 32.30 -17.93 19.75
CA THR A 844 33.69 -18.35 19.90
C THR A 844 33.79 -19.76 20.48
N GLY A 845 34.86 -20.47 20.12
CA GLY A 845 35.11 -21.84 20.57
C GLY A 845 36.23 -22.51 19.78
N ASP A 846 36.74 -23.63 20.29
CA ASP A 846 37.59 -24.56 19.54
C ASP A 846 36.67 -25.53 18.78
N TYR A 847 36.38 -25.18 17.52
CA TYR A 847 35.39 -25.87 16.70
C TYR A 847 35.98 -27.04 15.91
N ASP A 848 37.30 -27.14 15.79
CA ASP A 848 37.96 -28.24 15.08
C ASP A 848 38.84 -29.15 15.96
N GLY A 849 38.98 -28.81 17.25
CA GLY A 849 39.63 -29.59 18.29
C GLY A 849 41.16 -29.55 18.24
N ASP A 850 41.74 -28.57 17.56
CA ASP A 850 43.20 -28.44 17.41
C ASP A 850 43.88 -27.64 18.54
N GLY A 851 43.08 -27.04 19.43
CA GLY A 851 43.52 -26.25 20.58
C GLY A 851 43.77 -24.78 20.27
N HIS A 852 43.51 -24.34 19.04
CA HIS A 852 43.32 -22.93 18.69
C HIS A 852 41.84 -22.58 18.79
N TYR A 853 41.53 -21.34 19.18
CA TYR A 853 40.14 -20.88 19.26
C TYR A 853 39.77 -20.09 18.01
N GLU A 854 38.53 -20.29 17.58
CA GLU A 854 37.93 -19.64 16.44
C GLU A 854 36.86 -18.63 16.84
N ILE A 855 36.69 -17.62 16.00
CA ILE A 855 35.52 -16.74 15.99
C ILE A 855 34.73 -16.96 14.70
N VAL A 856 33.43 -17.25 14.83
CA VAL A 856 32.49 -17.31 13.72
C VAL A 856 31.67 -16.03 13.63
N ALA A 857 31.56 -15.50 12.41
CA ALA A 857 30.82 -14.30 12.09
C ALA A 857 30.07 -14.47 10.76
N GLY A 858 29.17 -13.53 10.45
CA GLY A 858 28.48 -13.48 9.18
C GLY A 858 28.17 -12.07 8.72
N ASP A 859 27.76 -11.94 7.46
CA ASP A 859 27.46 -10.67 6.82
C ASP A 859 26.05 -10.56 6.23
N ASN A 860 25.66 -9.35 5.86
CA ASN A 860 24.33 -9.04 5.31
C ASN A 860 23.98 -9.82 4.04
N ASP A 861 24.98 -10.31 3.31
CA ASP A 861 24.81 -11.07 2.06
C ASP A 861 24.65 -12.58 2.35
N GLY A 862 24.66 -12.99 3.62
CA GLY A 862 24.39 -14.36 4.03
C GLY A 862 25.60 -15.29 4.04
N HIS A 863 26.80 -14.71 3.93
CA HIS A 863 28.01 -15.47 4.15
C HIS A 863 28.25 -15.65 5.65
N VAL A 864 28.85 -16.79 5.96
CA VAL A 864 29.39 -17.13 7.26
C VAL A 864 30.88 -17.41 7.07
N PHE A 865 31.71 -16.92 7.98
CA PHE A 865 33.15 -17.11 7.92
C PHE A 865 33.76 -17.24 9.31
N ILE A 866 34.92 -17.90 9.35
CA ILE A 866 35.66 -18.21 10.58
C ILE A 866 37.06 -17.61 10.49
N TYR A 867 37.52 -17.04 11.60
CA TYR A 867 38.93 -16.77 11.84
C TYR A 867 39.45 -17.63 12.98
N GLU A 868 40.59 -18.25 12.77
CA GLU A 868 41.35 -19.02 13.75
C GLU A 868 42.47 -18.13 14.33
N ASN A 869 42.70 -18.25 15.64
CA ASN A 869 43.83 -17.60 16.30
C ASN A 869 45.13 -18.39 16.07
N ILE A 870 46.09 -17.80 15.36
CA ILE A 870 47.41 -18.39 15.05
C ILE A 870 48.54 -17.87 15.98
N GLY A 871 48.14 -17.33 17.14
CA GLY A 871 48.95 -16.92 18.29
C GLY A 871 49.28 -15.42 18.37
N ASP A 872 49.18 -14.86 19.58
CA ASP A 872 49.54 -13.47 19.97
C ASP A 872 48.74 -12.43 19.16
N ASN A 873 47.42 -12.41 19.36
CA ASN A 873 46.48 -11.52 18.67
C ASN A 873 46.52 -11.55 17.12
N ARG A 874 47.03 -12.63 16.53
CA ARG A 874 47.08 -12.82 15.07
C ARG A 874 46.05 -13.84 14.65
N TYR A 875 45.25 -13.44 13.66
CA TYR A 875 44.13 -14.23 13.17
C TYR A 875 44.30 -14.55 11.69
N ARG A 876 43.80 -15.72 11.29
CA ARG A 876 43.79 -16.20 9.91
C ARG A 876 42.37 -16.58 9.54
N HIS A 877 41.90 -16.11 8.39
CA HIS A 877 40.69 -16.64 7.79
C HIS A 877 40.94 -18.07 7.32
N THR A 878 40.11 -19.00 7.78
CA THR A 878 40.29 -20.45 7.53
C THR A 878 39.13 -21.07 6.77
N TRP A 879 37.90 -20.58 6.98
CA TRP A 879 36.71 -21.17 6.37
C TRP A 879 35.60 -20.17 6.07
N SER A 880 34.79 -20.45 5.05
CA SER A 880 33.55 -19.73 4.73
C SER A 880 32.51 -20.64 4.09
N ASP A 881 31.23 -20.32 4.28
CA ASP A 881 30.08 -20.92 3.59
C ASP A 881 29.00 -19.85 3.32
N VAL A 882 28.03 -20.18 2.45
CA VAL A 882 26.89 -19.33 2.11
C VAL A 882 25.62 -20.00 2.62
N MET A 883 24.95 -19.36 3.57
CA MET A 883 23.76 -19.92 4.20
C MET A 883 22.50 -19.72 3.33
N ILE A 884 22.30 -18.50 2.79
CA ILE A 884 21.17 -18.06 1.93
C ILE A 884 21.39 -16.59 1.51
N ASP A 885 20.58 -15.98 0.64
CA ASP A 885 20.57 -14.52 0.35
C ASP A 885 19.98 -13.68 1.52
N SER A 886 20.47 -13.85 2.76
CA SER A 886 19.96 -13.11 3.92
C SER A 886 20.94 -13.01 5.08
N LEU A 887 20.85 -11.93 5.86
CA LEU A 887 21.66 -11.66 7.04
C LEU A 887 21.58 -12.75 8.14
N PRO A 888 22.69 -13.43 8.49
CA PRO A 888 22.84 -14.22 9.70
C PRO A 888 22.85 -13.27 10.90
N LEU A 889 21.93 -13.49 11.84
CA LEU A 889 21.67 -12.59 12.97
C LEU A 889 22.05 -13.20 14.31
N LEU A 890 22.11 -14.53 14.40
CA LEU A 890 22.22 -15.27 15.65
C LEU A 890 23.32 -16.31 15.54
N PHE A 891 24.13 -16.44 16.60
CA PHE A 891 25.22 -17.40 16.70
C PHE A 891 25.20 -18.03 18.10
N ALA A 892 25.53 -19.32 18.20
CA ALA A 892 25.77 -20.03 19.45
C ALA A 892 26.75 -21.18 19.20
N ALA A 893 27.43 -21.62 20.26
CA ALA A 893 28.41 -22.69 20.23
C ALA A 893 28.23 -23.64 21.43
N GLY A 894 28.53 -24.92 21.21
CA GLY A 894 28.63 -25.94 22.25
C GLY A 894 28.60 -27.37 21.68
N ASP A 895 29.04 -28.33 22.47
CA ASP A 895 29.12 -29.77 22.13
C ASP A 895 27.72 -30.40 22.13
N MET A 896 27.07 -30.45 20.96
CA MET A 896 25.69 -30.93 20.81
C MET A 896 25.61 -32.46 20.62
N ASP A 897 26.67 -33.08 20.10
CA ASP A 897 26.70 -34.53 19.84
C ASP A 897 27.47 -35.35 20.90
N GLY A 898 28.14 -34.67 21.83
CA GLY A 898 28.82 -35.25 22.99
C GLY A 898 30.20 -35.82 22.68
N ASP A 899 30.82 -35.42 21.58
CA ASP A 899 32.14 -35.92 21.16
C ASP A 899 33.32 -35.15 21.79
N GLY A 900 33.04 -34.05 22.48
CA GLY A 900 34.01 -33.19 23.15
C GLY A 900 34.54 -32.05 22.28
N ILE A 901 34.10 -31.92 21.03
CA ILE A 901 34.37 -30.79 20.13
C ILE A 901 33.08 -29.96 20.03
N SER A 902 33.20 -28.63 19.99
CA SER A 902 32.00 -27.79 19.94
C SER A 902 31.44 -27.69 18.52
N GLU A 903 30.12 -27.86 18.38
CA GLU A 903 29.40 -27.37 17.21
C GLU A 903 29.15 -25.87 17.32
N PHE A 904 28.91 -25.23 16.17
CA PHE A 904 28.32 -23.90 16.12
C PHE A 904 27.01 -23.88 15.34
N ALA A 905 26.05 -23.12 15.84
CA ALA A 905 24.74 -22.90 15.23
C ALA A 905 24.53 -21.44 14.83
N ILE A 906 23.80 -21.26 13.74
CA ILE A 906 23.57 -19.98 13.09
C ILE A 906 22.08 -19.83 12.79
N GLY A 907 21.53 -18.66 13.09
CA GLY A 907 20.17 -18.27 12.75
C GLY A 907 20.15 -17.07 11.81
N ALA A 908 19.48 -17.20 10.68
CA ALA A 908 19.30 -16.13 9.69
C ALA A 908 17.82 -15.88 9.40
N LYS A 909 17.46 -14.62 9.18
CA LYS A 909 16.09 -14.24 8.81
C LYS A 909 15.99 -14.20 7.30
N ALA A 910 15.36 -15.21 6.72
CA ALA A 910 15.26 -15.36 5.28
C ALA A 910 14.00 -14.66 4.73
N TRP A 911 14.17 -14.07 3.54
CA TRP A 911 13.11 -13.39 2.81
C TRP A 911 12.92 -14.09 1.48
N THR A 912 11.68 -14.37 1.10
CA THR A 912 11.36 -14.73 -0.27
C THR A 912 11.31 -13.45 -1.10
N VAL A 913 12.16 -13.32 -2.10
CA VAL A 913 12.05 -12.26 -3.11
C VAL A 913 10.83 -12.58 -3.98
N GLY A 914 9.88 -11.66 -4.07
CA GLY A 914 8.60 -11.84 -4.76
C GLY A 914 7.78 -10.56 -4.82
N ILE A 915 6.69 -10.61 -5.59
CA ILE A 915 5.77 -9.48 -5.82
C ILE A 915 4.86 -9.19 -4.60
N ASP A 916 4.71 -10.16 -3.68
CA ASP A 916 3.99 -10.00 -2.42
C ASP A 916 4.93 -9.74 -1.23
N LEU A 917 4.36 -9.18 -0.14
CA LEU A 917 5.02 -9.02 1.17
C LEU A 917 5.90 -10.22 1.49
N PRO A 918 7.19 -10.01 1.84
CA PRO A 918 8.12 -11.11 1.91
C PRO A 918 7.72 -12.06 3.04
N ARG A 919 7.52 -13.35 2.71
CA ARG A 919 7.22 -14.37 3.72
C ARG A 919 8.45 -14.59 4.58
N GLN A 920 8.46 -13.93 5.73
CA GLN A 920 9.50 -14.10 6.73
C GLN A 920 9.47 -15.54 7.24
N HIS A 921 10.61 -16.21 7.13
CA HIS A 921 10.89 -17.44 7.85
C HIS A 921 12.29 -17.36 8.43
N TRP A 922 12.52 -18.07 9.53
CA TRP A 922 13.85 -18.22 10.07
C TRP A 922 14.50 -19.47 9.51
N LEU A 923 15.79 -19.37 9.24
CA LEU A 923 16.67 -20.46 8.85
C LEU A 923 17.67 -20.70 9.97
N PHE A 924 17.79 -21.94 10.42
CA PHE A 924 18.78 -22.37 11.39
C PHE A 924 19.65 -23.45 10.78
N ALA A 925 20.96 -23.34 10.96
CA ALA A 925 21.91 -24.39 10.61
C ALA A 925 22.90 -24.62 11.75
N ALA A 926 23.37 -25.85 11.90
CA ALA A 926 24.48 -26.18 12.78
C ALA A 926 25.57 -26.90 11.99
N TYR A 927 26.81 -26.69 12.40
CA TYR A 927 28.02 -27.18 11.76
C TYR A 927 28.88 -27.90 12.80
N THR A 928 29.45 -29.02 12.38
CA THR A 928 30.44 -29.78 13.15
C THR A 928 31.73 -29.90 12.36
N SER A 929 32.83 -30.21 13.05
CA SER A 929 34.12 -30.45 12.42
C SER A 929 34.07 -31.64 11.46
N SER A 930 34.78 -31.50 10.34
CA SER A 930 35.12 -32.58 9.42
C SER A 930 36.63 -32.75 9.25
N GLY A 931 37.41 -31.98 10.02
CA GLY A 931 38.87 -31.88 10.00
C GLY A 931 39.32 -30.45 10.35
N ASN A 932 40.64 -30.24 10.48
CA ASN A 932 41.25 -28.93 10.70
C ASN A 932 40.77 -27.93 9.64
N ASP A 933 40.31 -26.75 10.07
CA ASP A 933 39.80 -25.69 9.20
C ASP A 933 38.64 -26.12 8.26
N ALA A 934 37.92 -27.21 8.57
CA ALA A 934 36.95 -27.81 7.68
C ALA A 934 35.66 -28.21 8.40
N TYR A 935 34.55 -27.54 8.07
CA TYR A 935 33.25 -27.74 8.72
C TYR A 935 32.19 -28.28 7.76
N LYS A 936 31.29 -29.12 8.27
CA LYS A 936 30.14 -29.67 7.52
C LYS A 936 28.83 -29.30 8.22
N ARG A 937 27.82 -28.93 7.44
CA ARG A 937 26.47 -28.66 7.95
C ARG A 937 25.77 -29.97 8.35
N VAL A 938 25.28 -30.04 9.58
CA VAL A 938 24.60 -31.21 10.16
C VAL A 938 23.14 -30.97 10.57
N LEU A 939 22.75 -29.70 10.74
CA LEU A 939 21.36 -29.28 10.93
C LEU A 939 20.99 -28.25 9.87
N HIS A 940 19.74 -28.31 9.38
CA HIS A 940 19.15 -27.31 8.50
C HIS A 940 17.63 -27.26 8.74
N GLN A 941 17.19 -26.31 9.56
CA GLN A 941 15.81 -26.19 10.03
C GLN A 941 15.20 -24.84 9.66
N ARG A 942 13.98 -24.88 9.11
CA ARG A 942 13.19 -23.66 8.85
C ARG A 942 12.03 -23.54 9.82
N ILE A 943 11.72 -22.31 10.22
CA ILE A 943 10.63 -22.00 11.17
C ILE A 943 9.75 -20.87 10.60
N ARG A 944 8.43 -21.07 10.63
CA ARG A 944 7.42 -20.10 10.19
C ARG A 944 6.41 -19.77 11.29
N GLU A 945 5.39 -18.97 10.92
CA GLU A 945 4.38 -18.43 11.84
C GLU A 945 5.01 -17.56 12.95
N LEU A 946 5.71 -16.52 12.50
CA LEU A 946 6.52 -15.64 13.34
C LEU A 946 5.73 -14.39 13.75
N GLN A 947 6.13 -13.80 14.86
CA GLN A 947 5.74 -12.48 15.32
C GLN A 947 6.98 -11.58 15.38
N ASP A 948 6.79 -10.29 15.16
CA ASP A 948 7.86 -9.33 15.35
C ASP A 948 8.33 -9.32 16.81
N GLY A 949 9.64 -9.40 16.98
CA GLY A 949 10.28 -9.44 18.29
C GLY A 949 11.74 -9.86 18.17
N GLU A 950 12.51 -9.64 19.23
CA GLU A 950 13.87 -10.14 19.29
C GLU A 950 13.88 -11.67 19.40
N SER A 951 14.83 -12.28 18.70
CA SER A 951 15.06 -13.71 18.62
C SER A 951 16.45 -14.04 19.16
N GLY A 952 16.63 -15.26 19.65
CA GLY A 952 17.86 -15.69 20.30
C GLY A 952 18.07 -17.19 20.17
N ILE A 953 19.33 -17.61 20.17
CA ILE A 953 19.71 -19.03 20.26
C ILE A 953 20.74 -19.23 21.36
N ARG A 954 20.78 -20.45 21.91
CA ARG A 954 21.79 -20.90 22.89
C ARG A 954 22.04 -22.38 22.66
N ILE A 955 23.28 -22.82 22.79
CA ILE A 955 23.62 -24.23 22.94
C ILE A 955 24.07 -24.44 24.38
N ALA A 956 23.40 -25.33 25.10
CA ALA A 956 23.71 -25.69 26.48
C ALA A 956 22.90 -26.93 26.90
N ASP A 957 23.36 -27.64 27.92
CA ASP A 957 22.63 -28.74 28.57
C ASP A 957 21.37 -28.22 29.26
N ALA A 958 20.27 -28.18 28.52
CA ALA A 958 19.01 -27.56 28.92
C ALA A 958 18.04 -28.57 29.58
N ASN A 959 18.36 -29.85 29.53
CA ASN A 959 17.59 -30.94 30.13
C ASN A 959 18.34 -31.66 31.27
N SER A 960 19.59 -31.25 31.55
CA SER A 960 20.48 -31.85 32.56
C SER A 960 20.80 -33.34 32.30
N ASP A 961 20.87 -33.74 31.03
CA ASP A 961 21.25 -35.10 30.62
C ASP A 961 22.74 -35.25 30.29
N GLY A 962 23.47 -34.13 30.29
CA GLY A 962 24.90 -34.06 30.03
C GLY A 962 25.29 -33.87 28.56
N LEU A 963 24.32 -33.79 27.64
CA LEU A 963 24.51 -33.36 26.25
C LEU A 963 23.98 -31.93 26.09
N ASN A 964 24.53 -31.14 25.16
CA ASN A 964 23.98 -29.81 24.91
C ASN A 964 22.84 -29.85 23.89
N GLU A 965 21.77 -29.10 24.16
CA GLU A 965 20.70 -28.85 23.21
C GLU A 965 20.79 -27.47 22.57
N LEU A 966 20.29 -27.37 21.34
CA LEU A 966 20.07 -26.08 20.68
C LEU A 966 18.69 -25.53 21.08
N CYS A 967 18.72 -24.50 21.91
CA CYS A 967 17.59 -23.67 22.30
C CYS A 967 17.35 -22.58 21.24
N ILE A 968 16.14 -22.50 20.69
CA ILE A 968 15.76 -21.51 19.68
C ILE A 968 14.54 -20.72 20.16
N VAL A 969 14.69 -19.41 20.35
CA VAL A 969 13.56 -18.48 20.56
C VAL A 969 13.34 -17.66 19.29
N VAL A 970 12.20 -17.86 18.65
CA VAL A 970 11.70 -17.05 17.52
C VAL A 970 10.22 -16.76 17.77
N PRO A 971 9.87 -15.58 18.30
CA PRO A 971 8.50 -15.27 18.71
C PRO A 971 7.46 -15.64 17.63
N PRO A 972 6.32 -16.24 17.99
CA PRO A 972 5.87 -16.59 19.35
C PRO A 972 6.38 -17.96 19.85
N ASN A 973 7.43 -18.53 19.26
CA ASN A 973 7.82 -19.92 19.46
C ASN A 973 9.18 -20.05 20.17
N PHE A 974 9.26 -21.05 21.04
CA PHE A 974 10.49 -21.63 21.56
C PHE A 974 10.58 -23.09 21.13
N TYR A 975 11.76 -23.53 20.69
CA TYR A 975 12.07 -24.92 20.37
C TYR A 975 13.34 -25.38 21.07
N LEU A 976 13.35 -26.65 21.44
CA LEU A 976 14.53 -27.35 21.91
C LEU A 976 14.87 -28.48 20.95
N ILE A 977 16.10 -28.48 20.42
CA ILE A 977 16.58 -29.47 19.46
C ILE A 977 17.71 -30.28 20.10
N GLN A 978 17.56 -31.61 20.12
CA GLN A 978 18.52 -32.55 20.68
C GLN A 978 19.05 -33.50 19.59
N TYR A 979 20.30 -33.93 19.71
CA TYR A 979 20.87 -35.00 18.90
C TYR A 979 20.44 -36.38 19.43
N ASP A 980 19.78 -37.19 18.60
CA ASP A 980 19.30 -38.53 19.00
C ASP A 980 20.30 -39.67 18.74
N GLY A 981 21.54 -39.33 18.38
CA GLY A 981 22.58 -40.28 17.93
C GLY A 981 22.60 -40.53 16.43
N VAL A 982 21.62 -40.00 15.68
CA VAL A 982 21.56 -40.08 14.20
C VAL A 982 21.28 -38.72 13.57
N SER A 983 20.41 -37.92 14.18
CA SER A 983 19.95 -36.64 13.66
C SER A 983 19.53 -35.68 14.78
N TYR A 984 19.49 -34.41 14.45
CA TYR A 984 18.99 -33.37 15.34
C TYR A 984 17.48 -33.25 15.21
N ILE A 985 16.75 -33.55 16.28
CA ILE A 985 15.28 -33.57 16.29
C ILE A 985 14.74 -32.57 17.32
N PRO A 986 13.64 -31.86 17.02
CA PRO A 986 12.98 -31.03 18.01
C PRO A 986 12.28 -31.93 19.03
N ILE A 987 12.69 -31.82 20.28
CA ILE A 987 12.12 -32.58 21.40
C ILE A 987 11.08 -31.75 22.15
N GLY A 988 11.26 -30.44 22.26
CA GLY A 988 10.40 -29.55 23.06
C GLY A 988 9.88 -28.34 22.28
N HIS A 989 8.63 -27.94 22.57
CA HIS A 989 8.05 -26.66 22.13
C HIS A 989 7.36 -25.92 23.29
N GLN A 990 7.52 -24.59 23.32
CA GLN A 990 6.75 -23.68 24.17
C GLN A 990 6.46 -22.35 23.46
N ASN A 991 5.50 -21.58 23.97
CA ASN A 991 5.29 -20.21 23.50
C ASN A 991 6.30 -19.27 24.13
N ALA A 992 6.95 -18.45 23.31
CA ALA A 992 7.88 -17.41 23.73
C ALA A 992 7.48 -16.04 23.17
N THR A 993 8.03 -15.00 23.74
CA THR A 993 7.93 -13.60 23.31
C THR A 993 9.35 -13.06 23.13
N SER A 994 9.48 -11.80 22.70
CA SER A 994 10.77 -11.14 22.42
C SER A 994 11.85 -11.50 23.46
N THR A 995 12.83 -12.31 23.06
CA THR A 995 13.90 -12.81 23.94
C THR A 995 15.21 -12.70 23.18
N PHE A 996 16.13 -11.90 23.71
CA PHE A 996 17.40 -11.62 23.05
C PHE A 996 18.31 -12.85 23.00
N ASN A 997 18.43 -13.54 24.14
CA ASN A 997 19.17 -14.79 24.31
C ASN A 997 18.40 -15.67 25.32
N PRO A 998 18.07 -16.93 25.00
CA PRO A 998 17.59 -17.87 25.99
C PRO A 998 18.71 -18.20 26.99
N ILE A 999 18.33 -18.41 28.24
CA ILE A 999 19.24 -18.64 29.37
C ILE A 999 19.10 -20.09 29.81
N VAL A 1000 20.22 -20.78 29.99
CA VAL A 1000 20.28 -22.12 30.59
C VAL A 1000 21.25 -22.04 31.76
N ALA A 1001 20.74 -22.22 32.98
CA ALA A 1001 21.54 -22.16 34.19
C ALA A 1001 20.83 -22.85 35.36
N ASP A 1002 21.61 -23.42 36.27
CA ASP A 1002 21.17 -23.89 37.59
C ASP A 1002 20.96 -22.67 38.52
N ILE A 1003 19.79 -22.04 38.48
CA ILE A 1003 19.57 -20.76 39.20
C ILE A 1003 19.29 -20.98 40.69
N ASP A 1004 18.72 -22.13 41.07
CA ASP A 1004 18.40 -22.48 42.44
C ASP A 1004 19.45 -23.33 43.15
N SER A 1005 20.57 -23.64 42.46
CA SER A 1005 21.67 -24.43 42.98
C SER A 1005 21.24 -25.85 43.42
N ASP A 1006 20.24 -26.41 42.75
CA ASP A 1006 19.74 -27.77 42.99
C ASP A 1006 20.52 -28.83 42.19
N GLY A 1007 21.37 -28.38 41.27
CA GLY A 1007 22.22 -29.20 40.42
C GLY A 1007 21.60 -29.57 39.07
N ASN A 1008 20.40 -29.07 38.75
CA ASN A 1008 19.75 -29.17 37.44
C ASN A 1008 19.69 -27.77 36.80
N ASN A 1009 19.83 -27.72 35.49
CA ASN A 1009 19.69 -26.48 34.75
C ASN A 1009 18.22 -26.14 34.51
N ALA A 1010 17.84 -24.89 34.82
CA ALA A 1010 16.59 -24.29 34.41
C ALA A 1010 16.77 -23.51 33.10
N LEU A 1011 15.73 -23.53 32.27
CA LEU A 1011 15.64 -22.78 31.03
C LEU A 1011 14.81 -21.51 31.24
N LEU A 1012 15.37 -20.34 30.95
CA LEU A 1012 14.72 -19.05 31.10
C LEU A 1012 14.60 -18.31 29.77
N PHE A 1013 13.39 -17.84 29.47
CA PHE A 1013 13.09 -16.96 28.34
C PHE A 1013 11.81 -16.16 28.62
N ASN A 1014 11.54 -15.13 27.81
CA ASN A 1014 10.32 -14.34 27.99
C ASN A 1014 9.12 -15.11 27.42
N ALA A 1015 8.15 -15.46 28.25
CA ALA A 1015 6.87 -16.04 27.88
C ALA A 1015 5.73 -15.15 28.39
N ASN A 1016 4.70 -14.91 27.58
CA ASN A 1016 3.61 -13.98 27.93
C ASN A 1016 4.10 -12.59 28.40
N LYS A 1017 5.19 -12.08 27.79
CA LYS A 1017 5.84 -10.78 28.14
C LYS A 1017 6.45 -10.74 29.55
N VAL A 1018 6.81 -11.88 30.10
CA VAL A 1018 7.33 -12.08 31.46
C VAL A 1018 8.51 -13.04 31.37
N LEU A 1019 9.65 -12.71 31.98
CA LEU A 1019 10.76 -13.67 32.09
C LEU A 1019 10.27 -14.87 32.91
N THR A 1020 10.38 -16.09 32.38
CA THR A 1020 9.79 -17.31 32.96
C THR A 1020 10.81 -18.43 32.97
N ALA A 1021 10.86 -19.20 34.07
CA ALA A 1021 11.70 -20.38 34.22
C ALA A 1021 10.94 -21.69 33.95
N PHE A 1022 11.62 -22.61 33.30
CA PHE A 1022 11.14 -23.92 32.86
C PHE A 1022 12.14 -25.00 33.29
N ASP A 1023 11.65 -26.11 33.85
CA ASP A 1023 12.46 -27.24 34.34
C ASP A 1023 11.81 -28.58 33.93
N GLN A 1024 12.61 -29.63 33.80
CA GLN A 1024 12.20 -30.99 33.49
C GLN A 1024 11.96 -31.88 34.72
N ASN A 1025 12.53 -31.60 35.91
CA ASN A 1025 12.76 -32.63 36.95
C ASN A 1025 12.04 -32.47 38.30
N THR A 1026 10.90 -31.78 38.39
CA THR A 1026 10.07 -31.86 39.61
C THR A 1026 9.23 -33.13 39.67
N SER A 1027 9.84 -34.21 40.16
CA SER A 1027 9.11 -35.36 40.70
C SER A 1027 8.16 -34.91 41.82
N ILE A 1028 6.85 -35.01 41.57
CA ILE A 1028 5.83 -34.79 42.60
C ILE A 1028 5.96 -35.91 43.63
N ASN A 1029 6.77 -35.69 44.67
CA ASN A 1029 6.63 -36.42 45.92
C ASN A 1029 5.30 -36.00 46.54
N SER A 1030 4.30 -36.85 46.34
CA SER A 1030 3.03 -36.82 47.05
C SER A 1030 3.29 -36.62 48.55
N THR A 1031 2.62 -35.64 49.15
CA THR A 1031 2.59 -35.32 50.60
C THR A 1031 3.59 -34.30 51.16
N GLN A 1032 3.72 -33.13 50.55
CA GLN A 1032 3.76 -31.89 51.32
C GLN A 1032 2.85 -30.85 50.69
N THR A 1033 1.84 -30.45 51.46
CA THR A 1033 0.99 -29.29 51.24
C THR A 1033 1.86 -28.07 51.00
N THR A 1034 1.86 -27.58 49.76
CA THR A 1034 2.27 -26.22 49.41
C THR A 1034 1.35 -25.24 50.15
N THR A 1035 1.84 -24.70 51.26
CA THR A 1035 1.37 -23.41 51.76
C THR A 1035 1.84 -22.34 50.78
N THR A 1036 1.06 -22.12 49.73
CA THR A 1036 1.07 -20.88 48.97
C THR A 1036 0.68 -19.75 49.93
N VAL A 1037 1.59 -18.85 50.26
CA VAL A 1037 1.17 -17.50 50.66
C VAL A 1037 0.73 -16.81 49.36
N PRO A 1038 -0.56 -16.46 49.22
CA PRO A 1038 -1.08 -15.96 47.97
C PRO A 1038 -0.60 -14.53 47.72
N VAL A 1039 0.19 -14.32 46.67
CA VAL A 1039 0.10 -13.06 45.91
C VAL A 1039 -1.18 -13.16 45.09
N THR A 1040 -2.29 -12.82 45.73
CA THR A 1040 -3.55 -12.58 45.03
C THR A 1040 -3.33 -11.37 44.13
N LEU A 1041 -3.39 -11.58 42.82
CA LEU A 1041 -4.32 -10.85 41.94
C LEU A 1041 -4.33 -11.45 40.51
N SER A 1042 -4.29 -12.78 40.39
CA SER A 1042 -5.03 -13.45 39.32
C SER A 1042 -6.40 -13.76 39.94
N HIS A 1043 -7.43 -12.98 39.60
CA HIS A 1043 -8.79 -13.40 39.93
C HIS A 1043 -8.98 -14.77 39.28
N GLN A 1044 -9.43 -15.78 40.02
CA GLN A 1044 -9.83 -17.03 39.39
C GLN A 1044 -10.81 -16.69 38.26
N PRO A 1045 -10.64 -17.26 37.05
CA PRO A 1045 -11.56 -17.02 35.95
C PRO A 1045 -12.97 -17.33 36.45
N GLU A 1046 -13.88 -16.38 36.27
CA GLU A 1046 -15.28 -16.51 36.67
C GLU A 1046 -16.17 -15.94 35.58
N MET A 1047 -17.32 -16.57 35.34
CA MET A 1047 -18.38 -15.93 34.57
C MET A 1047 -18.96 -14.79 35.42
N VAL A 1048 -18.76 -13.56 34.97
CA VAL A 1048 -19.20 -12.33 35.64
C VAL A 1048 -20.66 -12.04 35.33
N SER A 1049 -21.06 -12.24 34.08
CA SER A 1049 -22.45 -12.02 33.64
C SER A 1049 -22.81 -12.90 32.44
N ALA A 1050 -24.10 -13.23 32.31
CA ALA A 1050 -24.68 -13.80 31.10
C ALA A 1050 -26.02 -13.12 30.82
N LYS A 1051 -26.11 -12.37 29.71
CA LYS A 1051 -27.27 -11.54 29.38
C LYS A 1051 -27.71 -11.75 27.94
N TYR A 1052 -28.99 -11.50 27.67
CA TYR A 1052 -29.50 -11.54 26.30
C TYR A 1052 -28.92 -10.40 25.46
N SER A 1053 -28.24 -10.73 24.36
CA SER A 1053 -27.85 -9.76 23.34
C SER A 1053 -28.85 -9.74 22.16
N ALA A 1054 -29.56 -10.84 21.95
CA ALA A 1054 -30.65 -11.01 20.99
C ALA A 1054 -31.59 -12.16 21.45
N PRO A 1055 -32.78 -12.37 20.84
CA PRO A 1055 -33.73 -13.41 21.28
C PRO A 1055 -33.19 -14.86 21.33
N GLN A 1056 -32.03 -15.11 20.74
CA GLN A 1056 -31.36 -16.40 20.64
C GLN A 1056 -29.89 -16.36 21.09
N GLN A 1057 -29.42 -15.22 21.59
CA GLN A 1057 -28.01 -15.01 21.87
C GLN A 1057 -27.80 -14.58 23.31
N LEU A 1058 -26.82 -15.20 23.95
CA LEU A 1058 -26.31 -14.79 25.24
C LEU A 1058 -24.91 -14.21 25.05
N LEU A 1059 -24.69 -13.02 25.59
CA LEU A 1059 -23.36 -12.47 25.82
C LEU A 1059 -22.91 -12.90 27.21
N VAL A 1060 -21.84 -13.70 27.26
CA VAL A 1060 -21.21 -14.18 28.50
C VAL A 1060 -19.92 -13.39 28.70
N GLU A 1061 -19.74 -12.79 29.88
CA GLU A 1061 -18.56 -12.00 30.23
C GLU A 1061 -17.74 -12.71 31.31
N PHE A 1062 -16.42 -12.70 31.15
CA PHE A 1062 -15.46 -13.24 32.11
C PHE A 1062 -14.64 -12.11 32.75
N ASN A 1063 -14.22 -12.30 34.00
CA ASN A 1063 -13.40 -11.32 34.73
C ASN A 1063 -11.96 -11.21 34.15
N VAL A 1064 -11.48 -12.28 33.53
CA VAL A 1064 -10.14 -12.41 32.92
C VAL A 1064 -10.22 -12.90 31.47
N PRO A 1065 -9.17 -12.70 30.65
CA PRO A 1065 -9.12 -13.23 29.29
C PRO A 1065 -9.10 -14.77 29.29
N MET A 1066 -10.00 -15.39 28.54
CA MET A 1066 -10.16 -16.82 28.38
C MET A 1066 -9.37 -17.34 27.17
N ASP A 1067 -8.92 -18.58 27.23
CA ASP A 1067 -8.27 -19.21 26.08
C ASP A 1067 -9.28 -19.65 25.00
N LYS A 1068 -8.78 -20.33 23.96
CA LYS A 1068 -9.62 -20.81 22.85
C LYS A 1068 -10.72 -21.77 23.29
N SER A 1069 -10.64 -22.37 24.49
CA SER A 1069 -11.69 -23.25 25.01
C SER A 1069 -13.03 -22.53 25.08
N ALA A 1070 -13.03 -21.23 25.39
CA ALA A 1070 -14.24 -20.41 25.45
C ALA A 1070 -14.92 -20.19 24.08
N GLY A 1071 -14.25 -20.51 22.98
CA GLY A 1071 -14.82 -20.51 21.63
C GLY A 1071 -15.51 -21.81 21.21
N TYR A 1072 -15.51 -22.85 22.05
CA TYR A 1072 -16.14 -24.13 21.70
C TYR A 1072 -17.53 -24.26 22.28
N THR A 1073 -18.52 -24.53 21.42
CA THR A 1073 -19.91 -24.77 21.83
C THR A 1073 -20.06 -25.92 22.82
N SER A 1074 -19.22 -26.95 22.70
CA SER A 1074 -19.19 -28.12 23.58
C SER A 1074 -18.83 -27.80 25.03
N ARG A 1075 -18.37 -26.57 25.32
CA ARG A 1075 -17.95 -26.12 26.65
C ARG A 1075 -19.08 -25.41 27.41
N TYR A 1076 -20.26 -25.28 26.82
CA TYR A 1076 -21.41 -24.58 27.40
C TYR A 1076 -22.68 -25.44 27.34
N SER A 1077 -23.43 -25.46 28.43
CA SER A 1077 -24.76 -26.04 28.51
C SER A 1077 -25.70 -25.05 29.19
N LEU A 1078 -26.79 -24.70 28.51
CA LEU A 1078 -27.86 -23.91 29.08
C LEU A 1078 -28.97 -24.84 29.59
N GLN A 1079 -29.38 -24.67 30.84
CA GLN A 1079 -30.43 -25.46 31.47
C GLN A 1079 -31.54 -24.56 32.00
N ARG A 1080 -32.77 -25.07 32.05
CA ARG A 1080 -33.88 -24.38 32.72
C ARG A 1080 -33.68 -24.44 34.24
N TYR A 1081 -33.71 -23.28 34.90
CA TYR A 1081 -33.65 -23.17 36.36
C TYR A 1081 -35.04 -23.30 36.98
N VAL A 1082 -35.20 -24.22 37.94
CA VAL A 1082 -36.42 -24.39 38.74
C VAL A 1082 -36.03 -24.31 40.23
N PRO A 1083 -36.53 -23.33 41.01
CA PRO A 1083 -36.22 -23.24 42.44
C PRO A 1083 -36.74 -24.45 43.23
N GLU A 1084 -35.98 -24.92 44.23
CA GLU A 1084 -36.24 -26.16 45.02
C GLU A 1084 -37.59 -26.20 45.79
N ASN A 1085 -38.44 -25.15 45.73
CA ASN A 1085 -39.66 -25.03 46.54
C ASN A 1085 -41.00 -25.10 45.75
N GLU A 1086 -41.00 -25.43 44.46
CA GLU A 1086 -42.25 -25.65 43.70
C GLU A 1086 -42.48 -27.12 43.36
N ASP A 1087 -43.46 -27.72 44.05
CA ASP A 1087 -43.98 -29.05 43.77
C ASP A 1087 -45.10 -28.95 42.72
N THR A 1088 -44.92 -29.56 41.54
CA THR A 1088 -45.93 -30.43 40.87
C THR A 1088 -45.55 -30.83 39.43
N ASN A 1089 -45.29 -32.14 39.25
CA ASN A 1089 -45.77 -32.99 38.14
C ASN A 1089 -45.73 -32.48 36.67
N ALA A 1090 -44.54 -32.19 36.13
CA ALA A 1090 -44.30 -32.22 34.68
C ALA A 1090 -42.85 -32.60 34.38
N ASP A 1091 -42.67 -33.65 33.56
CA ASP A 1091 -41.45 -34.12 32.87
C ASP A 1091 -40.08 -33.66 33.43
N HIS A 1092 -39.44 -34.53 34.21
CA HIS A 1092 -38.15 -34.30 34.87
C HIS A 1092 -36.93 -34.51 33.95
N SER A 1093 -36.98 -34.04 32.71
CA SER A 1093 -35.80 -33.97 31.85
C SER A 1093 -35.31 -32.52 31.81
N PRO A 1094 -34.09 -32.19 32.27
CA PRO A 1094 -33.54 -30.88 31.97
C PRO A 1094 -33.35 -30.82 30.45
N ASP A 1095 -34.06 -29.93 29.77
CA ASP A 1095 -33.70 -29.56 28.41
C ASP A 1095 -32.33 -28.86 28.51
N SER A 1096 -31.24 -29.63 28.44
CA SER A 1096 -29.89 -29.12 28.31
C SER A 1096 -29.72 -28.72 26.85
N PHE A 1097 -29.50 -27.43 26.63
CA PHE A 1097 -29.32 -26.86 25.31
C PHE A 1097 -27.85 -26.51 25.12
N THR A 1098 -27.25 -27.04 24.07
CA THR A 1098 -25.91 -26.66 23.63
C THR A 1098 -26.04 -25.50 22.62
N PRO A 1099 -25.19 -24.47 22.69
CA PRO A 1099 -25.19 -23.42 21.69
C PRO A 1099 -24.78 -23.98 20.31
N GLN A 1100 -25.36 -23.44 19.24
CA GLN A 1100 -24.98 -23.71 17.85
C GLN A 1100 -23.67 -23.02 17.46
N SER A 1101 -23.36 -21.88 18.09
CA SER A 1101 -22.08 -21.19 17.92
C SER A 1101 -21.62 -20.58 19.25
N ALA A 1102 -20.31 -20.56 19.46
CA ALA A 1102 -19.65 -19.82 20.53
C ALA A 1102 -18.56 -18.98 19.88
N ILE A 1103 -18.67 -17.66 19.96
CA ILE A 1103 -17.72 -16.73 19.33
C ILE A 1103 -17.06 -15.94 20.44
N LEU A 1104 -15.80 -16.26 20.72
CA LEU A 1104 -14.95 -15.49 21.63
C LEU A 1104 -14.53 -14.20 20.93
N ASP A 1105 -14.73 -13.07 21.59
CA ASP A 1105 -14.38 -11.76 21.07
C ASP A 1105 -12.86 -11.51 21.08
N ARG A 1106 -12.39 -10.45 20.40
CA ARG A 1106 -10.95 -10.12 20.36
C ARG A 1106 -10.38 -9.69 21.72
N SER A 1107 -11.24 -9.29 22.67
CA SER A 1107 -10.80 -8.99 24.04
C SER A 1107 -10.51 -10.26 24.84
N LEU A 1108 -10.95 -11.42 24.32
CA LEU A 1108 -10.90 -12.73 24.96
C LEU A 1108 -11.66 -12.79 26.28
N LYS A 1109 -12.40 -11.74 26.65
CA LYS A 1109 -13.17 -11.66 27.89
C LYS A 1109 -14.67 -11.85 27.67
N ARG A 1110 -15.15 -11.95 26.42
CA ARG A 1110 -16.58 -12.09 26.14
C ARG A 1110 -16.84 -13.15 25.08
N VAL A 1111 -17.89 -13.94 25.29
CA VAL A 1111 -18.34 -14.97 24.35
C VAL A 1111 -19.79 -14.72 23.98
N VAL A 1112 -20.08 -14.70 22.69
CA VAL A 1112 -21.44 -14.72 22.17
C VAL A 1112 -21.86 -16.16 21.88
N LEU A 1113 -22.81 -16.67 22.66
CA LEU A 1113 -23.41 -17.98 22.48
C LEU A 1113 -24.73 -17.85 21.73
N THR A 1114 -24.86 -18.51 20.57
CA THR A 1114 -26.12 -18.54 19.79
C THR A 1114 -26.80 -19.89 19.95
N PHE A 1115 -28.08 -19.90 20.30
CA PHE A 1115 -28.90 -21.11 20.48
C PHE A 1115 -30.01 -21.18 19.43
N SER A 1116 -30.58 -22.36 19.18
CA SER A 1116 -31.67 -22.51 18.20
C SER A 1116 -32.95 -21.76 18.62
N ASP A 1117 -33.76 -21.33 17.64
CA ASP A 1117 -35.03 -20.58 17.76
C ASP A 1117 -36.04 -21.05 18.83
N SER A 1118 -35.90 -22.27 19.36
CA SER A 1118 -36.82 -22.90 20.32
C SER A 1118 -36.34 -22.95 21.77
N VAL A 1119 -35.12 -22.49 22.07
CA VAL A 1119 -34.48 -22.68 23.38
C VAL A 1119 -35.03 -21.74 24.44
N PHE A 1120 -35.14 -20.44 24.14
CA PHE A 1120 -35.54 -19.42 25.11
C PHE A 1120 -37.06 -19.20 25.14
N ARG A 1121 -37.66 -19.33 26.33
CA ARG A 1121 -39.08 -19.11 26.59
C ARG A 1121 -39.25 -17.96 27.59
N PRO A 1122 -40.19 -17.02 27.36
CA PRO A 1122 -40.37 -15.85 28.22
C PRO A 1122 -40.74 -16.17 29.68
N ASP A 1123 -41.28 -17.35 29.92
CA ASP A 1123 -41.72 -17.84 31.24
C ASP A 1123 -40.66 -18.65 31.99
N TRP A 1124 -39.47 -18.84 31.41
CA TRP A 1124 -38.40 -19.67 31.99
C TRP A 1124 -37.21 -18.84 32.43
N THR A 1125 -36.67 -19.16 33.61
CA THR A 1125 -35.33 -18.71 34.02
C THR A 1125 -34.32 -19.76 33.57
N TYR A 1126 -33.15 -19.32 33.11
CA TYR A 1126 -32.10 -20.21 32.63
C TYR A 1126 -30.84 -20.07 33.48
N GLN A 1127 -30.11 -21.17 33.57
CA GLN A 1127 -28.82 -21.29 34.21
C GLN A 1127 -27.83 -21.76 33.14
N LEU A 1128 -26.80 -20.97 32.90
CA LEU A 1128 -25.71 -21.33 31.98
C LEU A 1128 -24.59 -21.98 32.79
N GLU A 1129 -24.26 -23.22 32.44
CA GLU A 1129 -23.12 -23.95 32.98
C GLU A 1129 -22.02 -24.06 31.91
N SER A 1130 -20.77 -23.88 32.32
CA SER A 1130 -19.59 -24.06 31.48
C SER A 1130 -18.68 -25.17 32.02
N PHE A 1131 -17.90 -25.82 31.15
CA PHE A 1131 -17.08 -26.97 31.52
C PHE A 1131 -15.71 -26.95 30.86
N GLY A 1132 -14.63 -27.13 31.65
CA GLY A 1132 -13.25 -27.17 31.16
C GLY A 1132 -12.89 -25.94 30.34
N LEU A 1133 -13.30 -24.77 30.84
CA LEU A 1133 -12.85 -23.48 30.38
C LEU A 1133 -11.63 -23.07 31.19
N SER A 1134 -10.60 -22.56 30.52
CA SER A 1134 -9.40 -22.04 31.16
C SER A 1134 -9.11 -20.61 30.74
N ASP A 1135 -8.44 -19.86 31.61
CA ASP A 1135 -7.83 -18.59 31.22
C ASP A 1135 -6.62 -18.82 30.30
N LEU A 1136 -6.02 -17.74 29.79
CA LEU A 1136 -4.81 -17.82 28.96
C LEU A 1136 -3.60 -18.47 29.65
N ASN A 1137 -3.63 -18.63 30.98
CA ASN A 1137 -2.59 -19.25 31.78
C ASN A 1137 -2.92 -20.73 32.11
N GLY A 1138 -4.01 -21.27 31.57
CA GLY A 1138 -4.42 -22.65 31.81
C GLY A 1138 -5.12 -22.87 33.16
N VAL A 1139 -5.43 -21.81 33.92
CA VAL A 1139 -6.19 -21.92 35.17
C VAL A 1139 -7.64 -22.20 34.84
N GLU A 1140 -8.14 -23.38 35.24
CA GLU A 1140 -9.53 -23.76 35.00
C GLU A 1140 -10.50 -22.96 35.87
N LEU A 1141 -11.66 -22.69 35.28
CA LEU A 1141 -12.78 -22.01 35.91
C LEU A 1141 -13.38 -22.90 37.01
N SER A 1142 -13.42 -22.40 38.26
CA SER A 1142 -13.73 -23.23 39.43
C SER A 1142 -15.18 -23.73 39.48
N GLU A 1143 -15.42 -24.87 40.13
CA GLU A 1143 -16.75 -25.51 40.15
C GLU A 1143 -17.86 -24.63 40.72
N GLU A 1144 -17.54 -23.72 41.64
CA GLU A 1144 -18.50 -22.76 42.22
C GLU A 1144 -18.80 -21.57 41.30
N LYS A 1145 -17.97 -21.34 40.28
CA LYS A 1145 -18.02 -20.17 39.37
C LYS A 1145 -18.34 -20.53 37.92
N ARG A 1146 -18.46 -21.83 37.62
CA ARG A 1146 -18.85 -22.39 36.31
C ARG A 1146 -20.31 -22.28 35.98
N THR A 1147 -21.09 -21.67 36.85
CA THR A 1147 -22.52 -21.57 36.65
C THR A 1147 -23.03 -20.17 36.96
N ILE A 1148 -23.83 -19.61 36.05
CA ILE A 1148 -24.43 -18.29 36.22
C ILE A 1148 -25.90 -18.30 35.81
N LEU A 1149 -26.74 -17.62 36.58
CA LEU A 1149 -28.12 -17.36 36.20
C LEU A 1149 -28.15 -16.32 35.09
N VAL A 1150 -28.93 -16.58 34.05
CA VAL A 1150 -29.10 -15.65 32.93
C VAL A 1150 -30.06 -14.55 33.35
N ASP A 1151 -29.60 -13.31 33.34
CA ASP A 1151 -30.39 -12.16 33.78
C ASP A 1151 -31.35 -11.73 32.65
N TYR A 1152 -32.65 -11.80 32.91
CA TYR A 1152 -33.68 -11.36 31.96
C TYR A 1152 -34.05 -9.90 32.27
N SER A 1153 -33.33 -8.95 31.68
CA SER A 1153 -33.74 -7.55 31.69
C SER A 1153 -34.52 -7.23 30.42
N ALA A 1154 -35.81 -6.95 30.57
CA ALA A 1154 -36.66 -6.46 29.50
C ALA A 1154 -36.22 -5.05 29.06
N GLU A 1155 -35.34 -4.96 28.06
CA GLU A 1155 -35.26 -3.78 27.20
C GLU A 1155 -36.00 -4.04 25.90
N THR A 1156 -37.18 -3.45 25.84
CA THR A 1156 -38.09 -3.40 24.72
C THR A 1156 -37.53 -2.49 23.62
N GLY A 1157 -37.00 -3.09 22.56
CA GLY A 1157 -36.77 -2.46 21.26
C GLY A 1157 -37.02 -3.48 20.16
N LEU A 1158 -38.26 -3.53 19.65
CA LEU A 1158 -38.70 -4.52 18.67
C LEU A 1158 -38.03 -4.25 17.31
N ASN A 1159 -36.85 -4.85 17.08
CA ASN A 1159 -36.26 -4.96 15.75
C ASN A 1159 -37.09 -5.95 14.92
N ILE A 1160 -38.09 -5.45 14.18
CA ILE A 1160 -38.83 -6.26 13.22
C ILE A 1160 -37.88 -6.58 12.05
N LYS A 1161 -37.18 -7.72 12.11
CA LYS A 1161 -36.41 -8.25 10.98
C LYS A 1161 -37.31 -9.10 10.09
N VAL A 1162 -37.64 -8.58 8.91
CA VAL A 1162 -38.36 -9.33 7.87
C VAL A 1162 -37.33 -9.97 6.96
N TYR A 1163 -37.28 -11.30 6.95
CA TYR A 1163 -36.43 -12.07 6.03
C TYR A 1163 -37.30 -12.60 4.90
N PRO A 1164 -37.28 -12.00 3.71
CA PRO A 1164 -37.85 -12.67 2.55
C PRO A 1164 -37.05 -13.96 2.28
N ASN A 1165 -37.63 -15.11 2.57
CA ASN A 1165 -36.99 -16.41 2.36
C ASN A 1165 -37.63 -17.12 1.15
N PRO A 1166 -36.86 -17.46 0.10
CA PRO A 1166 -37.37 -18.24 -1.01
C PRO A 1166 -37.51 -19.72 -0.58
N ALA A 1167 -38.60 -20.04 0.09
CA ALA A 1167 -38.84 -21.40 0.59
C ALA A 1167 -39.04 -22.43 -0.56
N ARG A 1168 -39.35 -21.98 -1.79
CA ARG A 1168 -39.43 -22.77 -3.03
C ARG A 1168 -39.10 -21.86 -4.22
N GLY A 1169 -38.28 -22.32 -5.18
CA GLY A 1169 -37.56 -21.50 -6.18
C GLY A 1169 -38.35 -20.48 -7.04
N ASN A 1170 -39.69 -20.43 -6.99
CA ASN A 1170 -40.51 -19.45 -7.73
C ASN A 1170 -41.41 -18.57 -6.82
N GLN A 1171 -41.15 -18.49 -5.51
CA GLN A 1171 -41.95 -17.67 -4.58
C GLN A 1171 -41.08 -17.00 -3.51
N VAL A 1172 -41.52 -15.82 -3.07
CA VAL A 1172 -40.96 -15.08 -1.93
C VAL A 1172 -41.96 -15.10 -0.79
N VAL A 1173 -41.51 -15.46 0.41
CA VAL A 1173 -42.37 -15.53 1.60
C VAL A 1173 -42.00 -14.43 2.59
N PHE A 1174 -42.97 -13.62 2.98
CA PHE A 1174 -42.89 -12.65 4.08
C PHE A 1174 -43.53 -13.28 5.32
N ASP A 1175 -42.72 -13.56 6.34
CA ASP A 1175 -43.15 -14.33 7.51
C ASP A 1175 -43.07 -13.52 8.81
N ARG A 1176 -43.81 -13.96 9.84
CA ARG A 1176 -43.90 -13.32 11.17
C ARG A 1176 -44.38 -11.85 11.12
N LEU A 1177 -45.25 -11.49 10.17
CA LEU A 1177 -45.82 -10.14 10.09
C LEU A 1177 -46.89 -9.93 11.16
N PRO A 1178 -47.12 -8.70 11.67
CA PRO A 1178 -48.30 -8.41 12.48
C PRO A 1178 -49.59 -8.71 11.70
N ASP A 1179 -50.60 -9.28 12.38
CA ASP A 1179 -51.90 -9.55 11.75
C ASP A 1179 -52.52 -8.25 11.17
N GLY A 1180 -53.07 -8.34 9.95
CA GLY A 1180 -53.64 -7.18 9.25
C GLY A 1180 -52.65 -6.37 8.40
N SER A 1181 -51.35 -6.71 8.44
CA SER A 1181 -50.33 -6.03 7.62
C SER A 1181 -50.65 -6.14 6.12
N LYS A 1182 -50.26 -5.14 5.34
CA LYS A 1182 -50.33 -5.13 3.87
C LYS A 1182 -48.93 -5.07 3.30
N VAL A 1183 -48.65 -5.82 2.24
CA VAL A 1183 -47.36 -5.76 1.56
C VAL A 1183 -47.59 -5.36 0.12
N LYS A 1184 -47.09 -4.18 -0.26
CA LYS A 1184 -47.10 -3.70 -1.64
C LYS A 1184 -45.70 -3.81 -2.21
N ILE A 1185 -45.57 -4.26 -3.44
CA ILE A 1185 -44.29 -4.53 -4.09
C ILE A 1185 -44.26 -3.73 -5.37
N TYR A 1186 -43.22 -2.94 -5.53
CA TYR A 1186 -43.00 -2.02 -6.62
C TYR A 1186 -41.74 -2.42 -7.38
N ASN A 1187 -41.70 -2.12 -8.67
CA ASN A 1187 -40.43 -2.08 -9.38
C ASN A 1187 -39.67 -0.80 -9.01
N VAL A 1188 -38.39 -0.73 -9.38
CA VAL A 1188 -37.54 0.45 -9.12
C VAL A 1188 -38.05 1.74 -9.76
N SER A 1189 -38.90 1.66 -10.79
CA SER A 1189 -39.57 2.83 -11.40
C SER A 1189 -40.83 3.29 -10.64
N GLY A 1190 -41.12 2.70 -9.48
CA GLY A 1190 -42.29 3.03 -8.64
C GLY A 1190 -43.61 2.42 -9.13
N GLY A 1191 -43.59 1.60 -10.19
CA GLY A 1191 -44.76 0.88 -10.67
C GLY A 1191 -45.12 -0.28 -9.74
N LEU A 1192 -46.35 -0.33 -9.24
CA LEU A 1192 -46.83 -1.40 -8.36
C LEU A 1192 -46.92 -2.73 -9.15
N ILE A 1193 -46.13 -3.72 -8.72
CA ILE A 1193 -46.01 -5.05 -9.33
C ILE A 1193 -46.94 -6.06 -8.65
N ALA A 1194 -47.09 -5.97 -7.33
CA ALA A 1194 -48.02 -6.82 -6.57
C ALA A 1194 -48.49 -6.14 -5.29
N SER A 1195 -49.70 -6.45 -4.84
CA SER A 1195 -50.22 -6.04 -3.53
C SER A 1195 -50.84 -7.24 -2.83
N LEU A 1196 -50.28 -7.61 -1.68
CA LEU A 1196 -50.70 -8.75 -0.88
C LEU A 1196 -51.53 -8.23 0.30
N ASN A 1197 -52.83 -8.52 0.26
CA ASN A 1197 -53.80 -7.97 1.20
C ASN A 1197 -54.02 -8.91 2.40
N PRO A 1198 -54.66 -8.44 3.48
CA PRO A 1198 -54.84 -9.22 4.72
C PRO A 1198 -55.72 -10.47 4.53
N GLU A 1199 -56.49 -10.54 3.44
CA GLU A 1199 -57.35 -11.69 3.13
C GLU A 1199 -56.56 -12.92 2.63
N ASP A 1200 -55.29 -12.73 2.25
CA ASP A 1200 -54.39 -13.78 1.74
C ASP A 1200 -53.54 -14.45 2.85
N ASP A 1201 -53.86 -14.19 4.12
CA ASP A 1201 -53.02 -14.48 5.27
C ASP A 1201 -53.09 -15.95 5.73
N LEU A 1202 -51.92 -16.60 5.78
CA LEU A 1202 -51.75 -17.85 6.53
C LEU A 1202 -51.42 -17.51 7.99
N HIS A 1203 -52.36 -17.75 8.89
CA HIS A 1203 -52.26 -17.36 10.31
C HIS A 1203 -51.62 -18.48 11.15
N ILE A 1204 -50.52 -18.17 11.84
CA ILE A 1204 -49.90 -19.07 12.82
C ILE A 1204 -49.44 -18.23 14.02
N GLY A 1205 -50.16 -18.34 15.16
CA GLY A 1205 -49.71 -17.75 16.42
C GLY A 1205 -49.78 -16.22 16.54
N GLY A 1206 -50.82 -15.58 15.99
CA GLY A 1206 -51.05 -14.13 16.09
C GLY A 1206 -50.10 -13.27 15.23
N ARG A 1207 -49.45 -13.91 14.26
CA ARG A 1207 -48.66 -13.29 13.20
C ARG A 1207 -49.08 -13.91 11.88
N CYS A 1208 -49.10 -13.12 10.83
CA CYS A 1208 -49.50 -13.55 9.51
C CYS A 1208 -48.29 -13.76 8.58
N ARG A 1209 -48.44 -14.71 7.67
CA ARG A 1209 -47.49 -15.01 6.60
C ARG A 1209 -48.13 -14.70 5.26
N LYS A 1210 -47.36 -14.02 4.39
CA LYS A 1210 -47.77 -13.68 3.01
C LYS A 1210 -46.76 -14.22 2.00
N VAL A 1211 -47.25 -14.58 0.82
CA VAL A 1211 -46.44 -15.16 -0.24
C VAL A 1211 -46.62 -14.39 -1.55
N TRP A 1212 -45.52 -13.96 -2.13
CA TRP A 1212 -45.47 -13.39 -3.47
C TRP A 1212 -44.98 -14.42 -4.48
N SER A 1213 -45.79 -14.68 -5.52
CA SER A 1213 -45.40 -15.58 -6.62
C SER A 1213 -44.56 -14.84 -7.66
N LEU A 1214 -43.41 -15.41 -8.04
CA LEU A 1214 -42.49 -14.84 -9.02
C LEU A 1214 -42.81 -15.27 -10.47
N ASN A 1215 -43.89 -16.02 -10.70
CA ASN A 1215 -44.33 -16.38 -12.05
C ASN A 1215 -44.70 -15.13 -12.87
N GLY A 1216 -43.97 -14.91 -13.97
CA GLY A 1216 -44.14 -13.72 -14.81
C GLY A 1216 -43.39 -12.48 -14.33
N VAL A 1217 -42.66 -12.55 -13.22
CA VAL A 1217 -41.80 -11.49 -12.69
C VAL A 1217 -40.42 -11.59 -13.35
N SER A 1218 -39.85 -10.45 -13.77
CA SER A 1218 -38.52 -10.37 -14.39
C SER A 1218 -37.42 -10.36 -13.33
N SER A 1219 -36.20 -10.74 -13.70
CA SER A 1219 -35.05 -10.51 -12.82
C SER A 1219 -34.87 -9.01 -12.58
N GLY A 1220 -34.58 -8.62 -11.35
CA GLY A 1220 -34.43 -7.22 -10.98
C GLY A 1220 -34.68 -6.95 -9.51
N ILE A 1221 -34.42 -5.72 -9.10
CA ILE A 1221 -34.68 -5.26 -7.74
C ILE A 1221 -36.13 -4.78 -7.65
N TYR A 1222 -36.80 -5.21 -6.58
CA TYR A 1222 -38.14 -4.78 -6.23
C TYR A 1222 -38.12 -4.17 -4.84
N ILE A 1223 -38.92 -3.13 -4.64
CA ILE A 1223 -39.08 -2.51 -3.33
C ILE A 1223 -40.41 -2.94 -2.77
N TYR A 1224 -40.42 -3.49 -1.57
CA TYR A 1224 -41.65 -3.78 -0.86
C TYR A 1224 -41.88 -2.76 0.24
N VAL A 1225 -43.13 -2.35 0.39
CA VAL A 1225 -43.62 -1.51 1.47
C VAL A 1225 -44.58 -2.36 2.28
N LEU A 1226 -44.20 -2.58 3.53
CA LEU A 1226 -45.03 -3.23 4.52
C LEU A 1226 -45.75 -2.16 5.34
N GLU A 1227 -47.08 -2.16 5.26
CA GLU A 1227 -47.94 -1.25 6.00
C GLU A 1227 -48.62 -2.03 7.14
N SER A 1228 -48.42 -1.59 8.37
CA SER A 1228 -49.08 -2.13 9.57
C SER A 1228 -49.73 -0.97 10.34
N ASP A 1229 -50.71 -1.26 11.18
CA ASP A 1229 -51.44 -0.26 11.98
C ASP A 1229 -50.54 0.55 12.93
N LYS A 1230 -49.32 0.08 13.19
CA LYS A 1230 -48.37 0.72 14.11
C LYS A 1230 -47.21 1.43 13.39
N GLU A 1231 -46.68 0.84 12.32
CA GLU A 1231 -45.50 1.34 11.60
C GLU A 1231 -45.50 0.86 10.14
N ASN A 1232 -44.84 1.64 9.26
CA ASN A 1232 -44.57 1.26 7.89
C ASN A 1232 -43.08 0.97 7.74
N MET A 1233 -42.75 -0.10 7.03
CA MET A 1233 -41.36 -0.46 6.71
C MET A 1233 -41.18 -0.61 5.22
N ILE A 1234 -40.02 -0.19 4.72
CA ILE A 1234 -39.64 -0.29 3.32
C ILE A 1234 -38.39 -1.16 3.23
N GLY A 1235 -38.40 -2.13 2.33
CA GLY A 1235 -37.26 -3.00 2.11
C GLY A 1235 -37.04 -3.27 0.62
N LYS A 1236 -35.80 -3.63 0.27
CA LYS A 1236 -35.43 -4.06 -1.08
C LYS A 1236 -35.32 -5.58 -1.15
N ILE A 1237 -35.74 -6.15 -2.28
CA ILE A 1237 -35.57 -7.57 -2.59
C ILE A 1237 -35.11 -7.74 -4.03
N SER A 1238 -34.04 -8.51 -4.23
CA SER A 1238 -33.55 -8.86 -5.56
C SER A 1238 -34.13 -10.21 -5.99
N VAL A 1239 -34.80 -10.22 -7.13
CA VAL A 1239 -35.27 -11.46 -7.77
C VAL A 1239 -34.29 -11.78 -8.90
N ILE A 1240 -33.64 -12.94 -8.81
CA ILE A 1240 -32.72 -13.47 -9.83
C ILE A 1240 -33.36 -14.75 -10.35
N LYS A 1241 -33.43 -14.91 -11.67
CA LYS A 1241 -34.24 -15.95 -12.32
C LYS A 1241 -33.37 -16.99 -12.97
#